data_AF-W8JQ33-F1
#
_entry.id   AF-W8JQ33-F1
#
_cell.length_a   1.000
_cell.length_b   1.000
_cell.length_c   1.000
_cell.angle_alpha   90.00
_cell.angle_beta   90.00
_cell.angle_gamma   90.00
#
_symmetry.space_group_name_H-M   'P 1'
#
loop_
_entity.id
_entity.type
_entity.pdbx_description
1 polymer ?
#
loop_
_entity_poly.entity_id
_entity_poly.type
_entity_poly.pdbx_seq_one_letter_code
_entity_poly.pdbx_strand_id
1 'polypeptide(L)'
;MSPTPPPCPPHGKNNFYHLQTCPQDPLYIRILRVIAYIMLHIITLGILLLIHYLDRHIIEDHTRSIFPVVPPKPEEPIKTEIPTTLGKDKQPTEDVPPPPSPGTKETSVKKIIQPKEKKAPDAHVKGDVPSSGSPPPTSLDTLFSYTPSTPPTKPDFLSRILSLGHLPKEVAPHSLQSLVYYGEQGLLPYSARPTLDILKTSNPTFLNTYPMKVKDIFLQTILNLQQKLQNTNPQSDEYLVANLQLKQLQYLDNNFYIIDVLGDGNCFYRACFVGWLSHLMRQNNPAVFAEEAERILSFPFASSSPGNYKVSKNMASLLHSCQNFRTLKDLFDLVLLSHTQTSIGVKYLRTLALFVTNCNRIQALGGEENLKALILGQLEDTLDLLLSSLRELMRIQPSSSVLTEMFSNTQPPPTTTTTQALLLLEFLQSLFSSEQQPSEQHRAAHSMLQELTQSCSSILTAAGITNDHAEKVVTFLPKELHIHYTRFSETLHQSSTPTPPPTNIVLTAFLLCHPSCINHNTSCDAYMKLARSALQTHLDKQTDICEFLNCDQEQSAVINSILKECWSHKLSICALDSLLSLPEGIQGTLVIPQLEHIFMIILRLLSTAPPSLLNLELKETNSVLLSSIQFQPQLTLAFSVFLSAPLFGKLDETPMEKEYAQSIRLFFFILQHPLLLRDPDPNVAESSKKLLSTFFPYLQQALRKHSNHKKLEVISETLWGLFCSCPPKLDSEINPQVVESTVMFLIRYPVTLSLCDPKLQQAILDIVQSSSSHHAARELIRNIKAQYLMEWNAFIKHLNTVGRRSSQEYKTRLSSLLPKELLLTAFLNHYPQIWPLSSTLGQQCQAYLEQQTNKIRQELLANNQLRWQKLIIKNCPRLSIYNKLQNSFLLSTLRPTAYPMETRLTILHQLEQLHVDQLTSIFDSITSQAEDEHVSALSSSLGFIGLCQYLADTSLSQTPSQLTPLSTTHGFLQLDYSPEDRAHIHIFRAFNHYNCLLRKDAEDTSRLENNE
;
A
#
# COMPACT_ATOMS: atom_id res chain seq x y z
N MET A 1 -32.63 18.11 6.45
CA MET A 1 -32.19 16.72 6.16
C MET A 1 -30.75 16.63 6.56
N SER A 2 -30.47 16.03 7.71
CA SER A 2 -29.09 15.76 8.15
C SER A 2 -28.63 14.48 7.47
N PRO A 3 -27.46 14.45 6.80
CA PRO A 3 -26.96 13.22 6.20
C PRO A 3 -26.55 12.25 7.31
N THR A 4 -26.99 11.00 7.24
CA THR A 4 -26.34 9.90 7.95
C THR A 4 -24.86 9.87 7.54
N PRO A 5 -23.91 9.67 8.46
CA PRO A 5 -22.50 9.59 8.09
C PRO A 5 -22.27 8.44 7.09
N PRO A 6 -21.25 8.52 6.23
CA PRO A 6 -20.85 7.38 5.42
C PRO A 6 -20.47 6.22 6.36
N PRO A 7 -20.97 4.99 6.11
CA PRO A 7 -20.60 3.84 6.92
C PRO A 7 -19.09 3.61 6.85
N CYS A 8 -18.49 3.10 7.91
CA CYS A 8 -17.08 2.72 7.87
C CYS A 8 -16.88 1.67 6.76
N PRO A 9 -15.76 1.72 6.01
CA PRO A 9 -15.46 0.69 5.02
C PRO A 9 -15.53 -0.71 5.67
N PRO A 10 -16.04 -1.72 4.95
CA PRO A 10 -16.20 -3.06 5.51
C PRO A 10 -14.85 -3.62 5.98
N HIS A 11 -14.89 -4.44 7.02
CA HIS A 11 -13.70 -5.10 7.57
C HIS A 11 -12.93 -5.86 6.48
N GLY A 12 -11.60 -5.92 6.64
CA GLY A 12 -10.76 -6.85 5.88
C GLY A 12 -11.32 -8.27 6.00
N LYS A 13 -11.44 -8.98 4.88
CA LYS A 13 -12.19 -10.23 4.79
C LYS A 13 -11.70 -11.27 5.81
N ASN A 14 -12.59 -11.70 6.70
CA ASN A 14 -12.51 -12.90 7.53
C ASN A 14 -11.09 -13.34 7.92
N ASN A 15 -10.45 -12.59 8.82
CA ASN A 15 -9.29 -13.10 9.55
C ASN A 15 -9.68 -14.40 10.29
N PHE A 16 -8.86 -15.44 10.23
CA PHE A 16 -9.10 -16.75 10.87
C PHE A 16 -9.07 -16.74 12.42
N TYR A 17 -9.25 -15.58 13.07
CA TYR A 17 -9.16 -15.40 14.52
C TYR A 17 -10.30 -16.05 15.34
N HIS A 18 -11.32 -16.63 14.70
CA HIS A 18 -12.41 -17.37 15.37
C HIS A 18 -11.98 -18.66 16.11
N LEU A 19 -10.68 -18.98 16.15
CA LEU A 19 -10.09 -20.06 16.94
C LEU A 19 -9.75 -19.67 18.39
N GLN A 20 -10.20 -18.50 18.87
CA GLN A 20 -10.19 -18.21 20.32
C GLN A 20 -11.00 -19.27 21.09
N THR A 21 -10.35 -19.91 22.07
CA THR A 21 -11.00 -20.76 23.07
C THR A 21 -10.60 -20.25 24.44
N CYS A 22 -11.52 -20.27 25.42
CA CYS A 22 -11.29 -19.56 26.67
C CYS A 22 -10.08 -20.20 27.39
N PRO A 23 -9.14 -19.41 27.95
CA PRO A 23 -8.02 -19.97 28.70
C PRO A 23 -8.44 -20.76 29.96
N GLN A 24 -9.73 -20.72 30.35
CA GLN A 24 -10.33 -21.55 31.40
C GLN A 24 -11.08 -22.79 30.87
N ASP A 25 -11.35 -22.92 29.57
CA ASP A 25 -11.95 -24.14 28.99
C ASP A 25 -10.99 -25.33 29.17
N PRO A 26 -11.45 -26.53 29.60
CA PRO A 26 -10.65 -27.74 29.59
C PRO A 26 -10.09 -28.08 28.21
N LEU A 27 -8.87 -28.63 28.16
CA LEU A 27 -8.14 -28.93 26.90
C LEU A 27 -8.98 -29.70 25.88
N TYR A 28 -9.77 -30.68 26.32
CA TYR A 28 -10.64 -31.49 25.45
C TYR A 28 -11.77 -30.67 24.80
N ILE A 29 -12.28 -29.62 25.45
CA ILE A 29 -13.29 -28.72 24.86
C ILE A 29 -12.64 -27.85 23.77
N ARG A 30 -11.40 -27.40 23.97
CA ARG A 30 -10.64 -26.65 22.96
C ARG A 30 -10.40 -27.50 21.72
N ILE A 31 -9.91 -28.73 21.92
CA ILE A 31 -9.70 -29.73 20.85
C ILE A 31 -11.03 -30.01 20.12
N LEU A 32 -12.15 -30.20 20.83
CA LEU A 32 -13.46 -30.40 20.22
C LEU A 32 -13.93 -29.19 19.40
N ARG A 33 -13.73 -27.95 19.85
CA ARG A 33 -14.08 -26.76 19.04
C ARG A 33 -13.21 -26.63 17.80
N VAL A 34 -11.91 -26.90 17.89
CA VAL A 34 -11.00 -26.92 16.71
C VAL A 34 -11.42 -28.00 15.71
N ILE A 35 -11.69 -29.22 16.17
CA ILE A 35 -12.19 -30.31 15.30
C ILE A 35 -13.53 -29.94 14.67
N ALA A 36 -14.46 -29.36 15.43
CA ALA A 36 -15.75 -28.91 14.92
C ALA A 36 -15.61 -27.79 13.88
N TYR A 37 -14.68 -26.85 14.06
CA TYR A 37 -14.39 -25.78 13.10
C TYR A 37 -13.78 -26.31 11.80
N ILE A 38 -12.85 -27.26 11.89
CA ILE A 38 -12.26 -27.96 10.74
C ILE A 38 -13.33 -28.78 10.00
N MET A 39 -14.15 -29.54 10.73
CA MET A 39 -15.28 -30.29 10.16
C MET A 39 -16.28 -29.36 9.48
N LEU A 40 -16.62 -28.22 10.10
CA LEU A 40 -17.50 -27.22 9.49
C LEU A 40 -16.93 -26.67 8.17
N HIS A 41 -15.62 -26.42 8.10
CA HIS A 41 -14.97 -25.97 6.86
C HIS A 41 -14.90 -27.05 5.78
N ILE A 42 -14.65 -28.31 6.16
CA ILE A 42 -14.71 -29.45 5.23
C ILE A 42 -16.14 -29.64 4.70
N ILE A 43 -17.15 -29.50 5.57
CA ILE A 43 -18.56 -29.63 5.20
C ILE A 43 -19.02 -28.46 4.33
N THR A 44 -18.68 -27.20 4.64
CA THR A 44 -19.06 -26.05 3.79
C THR A 44 -18.32 -26.05 2.47
N LEU A 45 -17.02 -26.42 2.43
CA LEU A 45 -16.29 -26.63 1.17
C LEU A 45 -16.90 -27.78 0.36
N GLY A 46 -17.29 -28.89 1.00
CA GLY A 46 -17.98 -30.00 0.37
C GLY A 46 -19.35 -29.60 -0.19
N ILE A 47 -20.13 -28.78 0.53
CA ILE A 47 -21.41 -28.23 0.07
C ILE A 47 -21.20 -27.24 -1.09
N LEU A 48 -20.17 -26.39 -1.04
CA LEU A 48 -19.85 -25.46 -2.14
C LEU A 48 -19.39 -26.21 -3.40
N LEU A 49 -18.59 -27.27 -3.24
CA LEU A 49 -18.21 -28.17 -4.33
C LEU A 49 -19.42 -28.94 -4.87
N LEU A 50 -20.34 -29.38 -4.00
CA LEU A 50 -21.59 -30.03 -4.41
C LEU A 50 -22.49 -29.06 -5.18
N ILE A 51 -22.68 -27.82 -4.69
CA ILE A 51 -23.43 -26.78 -5.40
C ILE A 51 -22.78 -26.50 -6.76
N HIS A 52 -21.46 -26.32 -6.82
CA HIS A 52 -20.74 -26.10 -8.08
C HIS A 52 -20.87 -27.29 -9.04
N TYR A 53 -20.89 -28.52 -8.52
CA TYR A 53 -21.09 -29.73 -9.30
C TYR A 53 -22.52 -29.84 -9.85
N LEU A 54 -23.54 -29.58 -9.02
CA LEU A 54 -24.94 -29.55 -9.43
C LEU A 54 -25.17 -28.49 -10.53
N ASP A 55 -24.68 -27.26 -10.29
CA ASP A 55 -24.84 -26.10 -11.17
C ASP A 55 -24.07 -26.23 -12.51
N ARG A 56 -23.05 -27.09 -12.59
CA ARG A 56 -22.28 -27.35 -13.83
C ARG A 56 -22.54 -28.70 -14.51
N HIS A 57 -23.08 -29.70 -13.82
CA HIS A 57 -23.22 -31.06 -14.36
C HIS A 57 -24.65 -31.62 -14.41
N ILE A 58 -25.67 -30.92 -13.89
CA ILE A 58 -27.08 -31.37 -14.01
C ILE A 58 -27.85 -30.67 -15.15
N ILE A 59 -27.29 -29.64 -15.78
CA ILE A 59 -27.97 -28.87 -16.85
C ILE A 59 -28.12 -29.65 -18.18
N GLU A 60 -27.39 -30.76 -18.39
CA GLU A 60 -27.42 -31.50 -19.68
C GLU A 60 -28.44 -32.65 -19.78
N ASP A 61 -29.08 -33.09 -18.68
CA ASP A 61 -29.84 -34.37 -18.67
C ASP A 61 -31.38 -34.20 -18.74
N HIS A 62 -31.87 -33.42 -19.71
CA HIS A 62 -33.31 -33.23 -20.00
C HIS A 62 -33.67 -33.55 -21.47
N THR A 63 -33.42 -34.79 -21.89
CA THR A 63 -34.04 -35.42 -23.07
C THR A 63 -34.50 -36.84 -22.70
N ARG A 64 -35.68 -37.36 -23.09
CA ARG A 64 -36.77 -36.92 -23.98
C ARG A 64 -38.13 -37.39 -23.43
N SER A 65 -39.20 -36.79 -23.93
CA SER A 65 -40.41 -37.56 -24.34
C SER A 65 -40.56 -37.45 -25.87
N ILE A 66 -41.19 -38.43 -26.53
CA ILE A 66 -41.10 -38.65 -27.98
C ILE A 66 -42.49 -38.83 -28.61
N PHE A 67 -42.59 -38.54 -29.92
CA PHE A 67 -43.56 -39.01 -30.94
C PHE A 67 -44.61 -37.97 -31.45
N PRO A 68 -45.22 -38.13 -32.66
CA PRO A 68 -44.54 -37.75 -33.93
C PRO A 68 -45.47 -37.19 -35.07
N VAL A 69 -45.04 -36.19 -35.86
CA VAL A 69 -45.71 -35.86 -37.15
C VAL A 69 -44.73 -35.57 -38.28
N VAL A 70 -45.12 -35.99 -39.50
CA VAL A 70 -44.39 -36.09 -40.77
C VAL A 70 -44.09 -34.72 -41.44
N PRO A 71 -42.96 -34.54 -42.17
CA PRO A 71 -42.62 -33.30 -42.88
C PRO A 71 -43.07 -33.27 -44.36
N PRO A 72 -43.08 -32.08 -45.00
CA PRO A 72 -42.87 -31.92 -46.44
C PRO A 72 -41.49 -31.31 -46.78
N LYS A 73 -41.15 -31.31 -48.08
CA LYS A 73 -39.80 -31.08 -48.67
C LYS A 73 -39.48 -29.60 -49.01
N PRO A 74 -38.20 -29.27 -49.34
CA PRO A 74 -37.74 -27.91 -49.64
C PRO A 74 -37.81 -27.56 -51.15
N GLU A 75 -37.72 -26.26 -51.45
CA GLU A 75 -37.35 -25.74 -52.78
C GLU A 75 -36.26 -24.65 -52.68
N GLU A 76 -35.25 -24.80 -53.53
CA GLU A 76 -34.18 -23.88 -53.93
C GLU A 76 -34.12 -23.93 -55.48
N PRO A 77 -33.33 -23.10 -56.20
CA PRO A 77 -33.09 -21.66 -56.04
C PRO A 77 -33.16 -20.91 -57.40
N ILE A 78 -33.32 -19.58 -57.44
CA ILE A 78 -33.21 -18.79 -58.69
C ILE A 78 -32.33 -17.53 -58.52
N LYS A 79 -31.45 -17.29 -59.51
CA LYS A 79 -30.53 -16.14 -59.70
C LYS A 79 -31.18 -15.11 -60.68
N THR A 80 -30.65 -13.92 -61.01
CA THR A 80 -29.37 -13.25 -60.63
C THR A 80 -29.65 -11.79 -60.17
N GLU A 81 -29.23 -10.63 -60.71
CA GLU A 81 -28.30 -10.19 -61.79
C GLU A 81 -27.81 -8.74 -61.53
N ILE A 82 -26.75 -8.27 -62.20
CA ILE A 82 -26.20 -6.89 -62.08
C ILE A 82 -25.74 -6.37 -63.46
N PRO A 83 -26.18 -5.16 -63.86
CA PRO A 83 -25.26 -4.14 -64.42
C PRO A 83 -25.48 -2.74 -63.78
N THR A 84 -24.56 -1.80 -63.54
CA THR A 84 -23.16 -1.46 -63.98
C THR A 84 -23.09 -0.18 -64.86
N THR A 85 -22.71 0.96 -64.24
CA THR A 85 -22.17 2.23 -64.84
C THR A 85 -23.14 3.10 -65.70
N LEU A 86 -22.90 4.38 -66.09
CA LEU A 86 -21.66 5.20 -66.24
C LEU A 86 -21.99 6.74 -66.35
N GLY A 87 -21.03 7.65 -66.08
CA GLY A 87 -21.03 9.08 -66.50
C GLY A 87 -21.45 10.12 -65.41
N LYS A 88 -20.72 11.18 -64.99
CA LYS A 88 -19.36 11.77 -65.21
C LYS A 88 -19.31 13.17 -65.92
N ASP A 89 -18.45 14.05 -65.37
CA ASP A 89 -17.86 15.32 -65.88
C ASP A 89 -18.70 16.62 -66.01
N LYS A 90 -18.36 17.65 -65.20
CA LYS A 90 -17.55 18.83 -65.65
C LYS A 90 -17.16 19.81 -64.52
N GLN A 91 -15.92 20.33 -64.61
CA GLN A 91 -15.29 21.45 -63.86
C GLN A 91 -15.01 22.63 -64.84
N PRO A 92 -14.41 23.81 -64.51
CA PRO A 92 -13.15 24.08 -63.74
C PRO A 92 -13.25 25.40 -62.84
N THR A 93 -12.26 26.14 -62.28
CA THR A 93 -10.79 26.02 -61.92
C THR A 93 -10.39 27.09 -60.83
N GLU A 94 -9.13 27.03 -60.32
CA GLU A 94 -8.12 28.08 -59.91
C GLU A 94 -8.52 29.51 -59.41
N ASP A 95 -7.82 30.25 -58.50
CA ASP A 95 -6.58 30.12 -57.66
C ASP A 95 -6.55 31.26 -56.55
N VAL A 96 -5.78 31.38 -55.42
CA VAL A 96 -4.53 30.81 -54.80
C VAL A 96 -3.24 31.71 -54.97
N PRO A 97 -2.28 31.90 -54.00
CA PRO A 97 -2.26 31.73 -52.52
C PRO A 97 -1.85 32.96 -51.58
N PRO A 98 -0.66 33.14 -50.89
CA PRO A 98 -0.58 33.40 -49.43
C PRO A 98 -0.04 34.79 -48.88
N PRO A 99 1.02 34.93 -48.03
CA PRO A 99 1.05 35.56 -46.66
C PRO A 99 1.82 36.95 -46.61
N PRO A 100 2.35 37.55 -45.48
CA PRO A 100 2.52 37.17 -44.05
C PRO A 100 2.37 38.29 -42.95
N SER A 101 2.85 38.05 -41.70
CA SER A 101 3.18 39.02 -40.60
C SER A 101 4.28 40.05 -41.02
N PRO A 102 4.61 41.19 -40.33
CA PRO A 102 4.48 41.53 -38.89
C PRO A 102 4.20 43.04 -38.56
N GLY A 103 4.53 43.55 -37.35
CA GLY A 103 5.01 44.95 -37.16
C GLY A 103 4.41 45.81 -36.02
N THR A 104 5.27 46.39 -35.17
CA THR A 104 4.96 47.39 -34.11
C THR A 104 5.00 48.84 -34.61
N LYS A 105 4.18 49.76 -34.03
CA LYS A 105 4.64 51.05 -33.42
C LYS A 105 3.56 51.91 -32.72
N GLU A 106 4.03 52.66 -31.73
CA GLU A 106 3.70 54.02 -31.22
C GLU A 106 2.41 54.74 -31.71
N THR A 107 1.70 55.56 -30.91
CA THR A 107 2.21 56.68 -30.08
C THR A 107 1.25 57.13 -28.96
N SER A 108 1.80 57.80 -27.92
CA SER A 108 1.12 58.38 -26.74
C SER A 108 0.37 59.70 -26.97
N VAL A 109 -0.62 59.98 -26.11
CA VAL A 109 -0.95 61.36 -25.66
C VAL A 109 -0.79 61.46 -24.12
N LYS A 110 -0.40 62.64 -23.64
CA LYS A 110 0.10 62.91 -22.27
C LYS A 110 -0.96 63.51 -21.34
N LYS A 111 -0.77 63.33 -20.03
CA LYS A 111 -0.60 64.48 -19.11
C LYS A 111 0.14 64.10 -17.82
N ILE A 112 1.01 65.00 -17.36
CA ILE A 112 1.78 64.95 -16.10
C ILE A 112 1.65 66.32 -15.44
N ILE A 113 1.43 66.37 -14.13
CA ILE A 113 1.87 67.49 -13.27
C ILE A 113 2.38 66.92 -11.93
N GLN A 114 3.63 67.25 -11.58
CA GLN A 114 4.11 67.38 -10.19
C GLN A 114 4.46 68.86 -9.97
N PRO A 115 4.36 69.38 -8.74
CA PRO A 115 5.56 69.65 -7.90
C PRO A 115 5.28 69.47 -6.37
N LYS A 116 6.22 69.53 -5.40
CA LYS A 116 7.70 69.69 -5.35
C LYS A 116 8.25 69.25 -3.97
N GLU A 117 9.55 68.91 -3.87
CA GLU A 117 10.42 69.79 -3.04
C GLU A 117 10.72 69.57 -1.53
N LYS A 118 11.55 68.59 -1.12
CA LYS A 118 12.62 68.66 -0.07
C LYS A 118 12.55 69.67 1.12
N LYS A 119 12.85 69.19 2.35
CA LYS A 119 14.14 69.46 3.06
C LYS A 119 14.33 68.69 4.39
N ALA A 120 15.59 68.60 4.82
CA ALA A 120 16.14 68.20 6.12
C ALA A 120 17.44 69.06 6.33
N PRO A 121 18.25 68.94 7.42
CA PRO A 121 18.15 68.16 8.67
C PRO A 121 18.33 69.04 9.94
N ASP A 122 18.50 68.43 11.14
CA ASP A 122 19.63 68.69 12.07
C ASP A 122 19.58 67.76 13.33
N ALA A 123 20.59 67.80 14.22
CA ALA A 123 20.87 66.74 15.20
C ALA A 123 21.45 67.17 16.58
N HIS A 124 21.52 66.21 17.52
CA HIS A 124 22.07 66.28 18.90
C HIS A 124 21.22 67.09 19.92
N VAL A 125 21.26 66.86 21.25
CA VAL A 125 22.39 66.57 22.18
C VAL A 125 22.06 65.50 23.27
N LYS A 126 23.15 64.90 23.77
CA LYS A 126 23.44 64.07 24.98
C LYS A 126 22.81 64.57 26.31
N GLY A 127 22.85 63.90 27.46
CA GLY A 127 23.40 62.60 27.95
C GLY A 127 22.54 62.08 29.13
N ASP A 128 22.89 61.17 30.05
CA ASP A 128 24.14 60.46 30.41
C ASP A 128 23.83 59.03 30.99
N VAL A 129 24.82 58.36 31.61
CA VAL A 129 24.94 56.89 31.93
C VAL A 129 25.77 56.74 33.24
N PRO A 130 25.81 55.61 34.04
CA PRO A 130 25.10 54.31 34.05
C PRO A 130 24.41 53.92 35.40
N SER A 131 23.78 52.73 35.46
CA SER A 131 23.89 51.81 36.62
C SER A 131 23.62 50.35 36.20
N SER A 132 23.94 49.37 37.03
CA SER A 132 23.89 47.92 36.74
C SER A 132 22.61 47.22 37.23
N GLY A 133 22.22 46.14 36.55
CA GLY A 133 21.12 45.26 36.98
C GLY A 133 20.65 44.28 35.90
N SER A 134 21.01 43.00 36.03
CA SER A 134 20.58 41.91 35.15
C SER A 134 19.35 41.17 35.70
N PRO A 135 18.27 40.99 34.93
CA PRO A 135 17.21 40.02 35.23
C PRO A 135 17.44 38.66 34.53
N PRO A 136 16.95 37.54 35.10
CA PRO A 136 17.08 36.19 34.54
C PRO A 136 15.97 35.85 33.50
N PRO A 137 16.09 34.71 32.78
CA PRO A 137 15.10 34.28 31.78
C PRO A 137 13.99 33.38 32.34
N THR A 138 12.74 33.80 32.15
CA THR A 138 11.50 32.99 32.24
C THR A 138 10.49 33.64 31.28
N SER A 139 10.00 32.99 30.22
CA SER A 139 9.12 31.80 30.14
C SER A 139 7.66 32.22 29.92
N LEU A 140 7.04 31.65 28.87
CA LEU A 140 5.59 31.47 28.68
C LEU A 140 4.66 32.58 29.19
N ASP A 141 4.33 33.54 28.32
CA ASP A 141 2.95 34.05 28.32
C ASP A 141 2.55 34.63 26.94
N THR A 142 1.61 33.98 26.25
CA THR A 142 0.91 34.53 25.07
C THR A 142 -0.42 33.81 24.81
N LEU A 143 -1.17 33.51 25.87
CA LEU A 143 -2.59 33.16 25.71
C LEU A 143 -3.37 34.41 25.30
N PHE A 144 -4.27 34.27 24.33
CA PHE A 144 -5.11 35.38 23.86
C PHE A 144 -6.15 35.77 24.91
N SER A 145 -5.84 36.78 25.72
CA SER A 145 -6.79 37.37 26.66
C SER A 145 -7.88 38.16 25.90
N TYR A 146 -9.04 37.52 25.73
CA TYR A 146 -10.29 38.20 25.40
C TYR A 146 -11.12 38.38 26.67
N THR A 147 -10.97 39.52 27.34
CA THR A 147 -11.84 39.92 28.44
C THR A 147 -13.17 40.48 27.90
N PRO A 148 -14.33 40.00 28.37
CA PRO A 148 -15.63 40.55 27.98
C PRO A 148 -15.88 41.88 28.70
N SER A 149 -16.10 42.95 27.94
CA SER A 149 -16.50 44.26 28.46
C SER A 149 -18.00 44.50 28.27
N THR A 150 -18.68 44.83 29.37
CA THR A 150 -20.13 45.10 29.41
C THR A 150 -20.49 46.55 29.03
N PRO A 151 -21.75 46.83 28.63
CA PRO A 151 -22.04 47.78 27.55
C PRO A 151 -22.44 49.20 28.03
N PRO A 152 -22.83 50.09 27.08
CA PRO A 152 -24.28 50.32 26.99
C PRO A 152 -24.89 50.51 25.57
N THR A 153 -26.16 50.10 25.47
CA THR A 153 -27.21 50.67 24.58
C THR A 153 -27.02 50.70 23.05
N LYS A 154 -27.35 49.56 22.42
CA LYS A 154 -28.50 49.44 21.50
C LYS A 154 -28.86 47.94 21.35
N PRO A 155 -30.13 47.58 21.11
CA PRO A 155 -30.47 46.20 20.79
C PRO A 155 -29.86 45.85 19.43
N ASP A 156 -28.86 44.97 19.45
CA ASP A 156 -28.12 44.59 18.24
C ASP A 156 -29.05 43.97 17.19
N PHE A 157 -28.70 44.12 15.91
CA PHE A 157 -29.45 43.58 14.77
C PHE A 157 -29.69 42.07 14.92
N LEU A 158 -28.72 41.35 15.49
CA LEU A 158 -28.86 39.96 15.88
C LEU A 158 -30.02 39.74 16.87
N SER A 159 -30.10 40.50 17.97
CA SER A 159 -31.14 40.34 19.00
C SER A 159 -32.57 40.44 18.45
N ARG A 160 -32.79 41.28 17.43
CA ARG A 160 -34.10 41.46 16.77
C ARG A 160 -34.45 40.37 15.74
N ILE A 161 -33.47 39.62 15.25
CA ILE A 161 -33.69 38.46 14.38
C ILE A 161 -33.86 37.20 15.22
N LEU A 162 -33.09 37.06 16.30
CA LEU A 162 -33.18 35.95 17.25
C LEU A 162 -34.55 35.90 17.95
N SER A 163 -35.28 37.03 18.04
CA SER A 163 -36.67 37.07 18.52
C SER A 163 -37.74 36.62 17.49
N LEU A 164 -37.37 36.35 16.23
CA LEU A 164 -38.31 35.93 15.18
C LEU A 164 -38.43 34.41 15.01
N GLY A 165 -37.44 33.64 15.47
CA GLY A 165 -37.49 32.18 15.50
C GLY A 165 -37.67 31.67 16.92
N HIS A 166 -38.69 30.84 17.17
CA HIS A 166 -38.74 30.06 18.41
C HIS A 166 -37.63 29.01 18.40
N LEU A 167 -36.60 29.24 19.23
CA LEU A 167 -35.68 28.19 19.64
C LEU A 167 -36.45 27.11 20.43
N PRO A 168 -36.07 25.83 20.34
CA PRO A 168 -36.51 24.83 21.30
C PRO A 168 -36.11 25.26 22.71
N LYS A 169 -36.91 24.93 23.74
CA LYS A 169 -36.69 25.30 25.16
C LYS A 169 -35.37 24.82 25.79
N GLU A 170 -34.54 24.14 25.01
CA GLU A 170 -33.31 23.45 25.42
C GLU A 170 -32.06 24.07 24.76
N VAL A 171 -32.20 25.06 23.87
CA VAL A 171 -31.09 25.66 23.12
C VAL A 171 -30.87 27.10 23.58
N ALA A 172 -29.73 27.35 24.22
CA ALA A 172 -29.38 28.69 24.71
C ALA A 172 -29.23 29.70 23.55
N PRO A 173 -29.80 30.91 23.63
CA PRO A 173 -29.64 31.94 22.60
C PRO A 173 -28.17 32.36 22.47
N HIS A 174 -27.77 32.80 21.27
CA HIS A 174 -26.38 33.15 20.91
C HIS A 174 -25.35 31.99 20.97
N SER A 175 -25.74 30.78 21.40
CA SER A 175 -24.88 29.59 21.31
C SER A 175 -24.60 29.19 19.85
N LEU A 176 -23.50 28.48 19.61
CA LEU A 176 -23.17 27.96 18.28
C LEU A 176 -24.22 26.95 17.80
N GLN A 177 -24.78 26.14 18.72
CA GLN A 177 -25.94 25.28 18.49
C GLN A 177 -27.18 26.09 18.02
N SER A 178 -27.45 27.26 18.61
CA SER A 178 -28.52 28.15 18.13
C SER A 178 -28.26 28.65 16.70
N LEU A 179 -27.02 29.05 16.38
CA LEU A 179 -26.66 29.48 15.02
C LEU A 179 -26.87 28.35 13.99
N VAL A 180 -26.59 27.10 14.34
CA VAL A 180 -26.85 25.93 13.49
C VAL A 180 -28.36 25.77 13.26
N TYR A 181 -29.17 25.82 14.32
CA TYR A 181 -30.63 25.74 14.22
C TYR A 181 -31.22 26.87 13.35
N TYR A 182 -30.76 28.12 13.53
CA TYR A 182 -31.14 29.22 12.62
C TYR A 182 -30.63 29.02 11.19
N GLY A 183 -29.52 28.31 10.99
CA GLY A 183 -29.04 27.84 9.69
C GLY A 183 -30.01 26.89 9.00
N GLU A 184 -30.49 25.88 9.72
CA GLU A 184 -31.43 24.88 9.20
C GLU A 184 -32.82 25.48 8.90
N GLN A 185 -33.25 26.47 9.69
CA GLN A 185 -34.48 27.24 9.45
C GLN A 185 -34.32 28.36 8.39
N GLY A 186 -33.13 28.55 7.81
CA GLY A 186 -32.84 29.60 6.83
C GLY A 186 -32.75 31.03 7.40
N LEU A 187 -32.92 31.19 8.71
CA LEU A 187 -32.92 32.46 9.47
C LEU A 187 -31.51 32.98 9.81
N LEU A 188 -30.44 32.28 9.40
CA LEU A 188 -29.05 32.60 9.76
C LEU A 188 -28.61 34.00 9.25
N PRO A 189 -28.18 34.91 10.15
CA PRO A 189 -27.70 36.25 9.81
C PRO A 189 -26.54 36.21 8.81
N TYR A 190 -26.54 37.15 7.85
CA TYR A 190 -25.56 37.20 6.76
C TYR A 190 -24.11 37.40 7.26
N SER A 191 -23.93 38.02 8.43
CA SER A 191 -22.64 38.18 9.11
C SER A 191 -22.12 36.91 9.80
N ALA A 192 -23.02 35.97 10.15
CA ALA A 192 -22.65 34.69 10.77
C ALA A 192 -22.28 33.62 9.74
N ARG A 193 -22.80 33.74 8.50
CA ARG A 193 -22.52 32.79 7.40
C ARG A 193 -21.02 32.57 7.17
N PRO A 194 -20.15 33.60 6.98
CA PRO A 194 -18.73 33.37 6.76
C PRO A 194 -18.05 32.56 7.86
N THR A 195 -18.38 32.80 9.14
CA THR A 195 -17.81 32.05 10.26
C THR A 195 -18.29 30.59 10.26
N LEU A 196 -19.58 30.35 10.02
CA LEU A 196 -20.17 29.01 10.00
C LEU A 196 -19.71 28.21 8.76
N ASP A 197 -19.53 28.88 7.62
CA ASP A 197 -19.00 28.31 6.39
C ASP A 197 -17.50 28.04 6.49
N ILE A 198 -16.71 28.92 7.13
CA ILE A 198 -15.29 28.67 7.45
C ILE A 198 -15.15 27.48 8.41
N LEU A 199 -16.00 27.38 9.44
CA LEU A 199 -16.01 26.23 10.35
C LEU A 199 -16.39 24.94 9.60
N LYS A 200 -17.42 24.95 8.75
CA LYS A 200 -17.78 23.80 7.90
C LYS A 200 -16.71 23.43 6.87
N THR A 201 -15.95 24.41 6.36
CA THR A 201 -14.90 24.17 5.34
C THR A 201 -13.58 23.73 5.96
N SER A 202 -13.28 24.13 7.19
CA SER A 202 -12.08 23.72 7.93
C SER A 202 -12.28 22.46 8.80
N ASN A 203 -13.51 22.22 9.26
CA ASN A 203 -13.92 21.05 10.03
C ASN A 203 -15.41 20.71 9.77
N PRO A 204 -15.75 20.01 8.67
CA PRO A 204 -17.14 19.71 8.31
C PRO A 204 -17.90 18.87 9.36
N THR A 205 -17.20 18.16 10.25
CA THR A 205 -17.82 17.36 11.32
C THR A 205 -17.99 18.09 12.65
N PHE A 206 -17.65 19.38 12.73
CA PHE A 206 -17.81 20.22 13.93
C PHE A 206 -19.24 20.26 14.51
N LEU A 207 -20.25 19.85 13.73
CA LEU A 207 -21.67 19.86 14.13
C LEU A 207 -22.23 18.49 14.54
N ASN A 208 -21.63 17.37 14.12
CA ASN A 208 -22.13 16.01 14.39
C ASN A 208 -21.77 15.52 15.80
N THR A 209 -20.63 15.99 16.32
CA THR A 209 -20.08 15.58 17.62
C THR A 209 -20.74 16.24 18.85
N TYR A 210 -21.78 17.05 18.67
CA TYR A 210 -22.60 17.58 19.78
C TYR A 210 -23.70 16.57 20.16
N PRO A 211 -24.12 16.43 21.45
CA PRO A 211 -25.15 15.48 21.84
C PRO A 211 -26.54 15.79 21.22
N MET A 212 -27.09 14.83 20.49
CA MET A 212 -28.42 14.90 19.84
C MET A 212 -29.40 13.91 20.50
N LYS A 213 -30.71 14.06 20.26
CA LYS A 213 -31.69 13.04 20.68
C LYS A 213 -31.69 11.90 19.67
N VAL A 214 -31.86 10.66 20.14
CA VAL A 214 -31.79 9.47 19.27
C VAL A 214 -32.89 9.52 18.21
N LYS A 215 -34.07 10.03 18.58
CA LYS A 215 -35.18 10.26 17.66
C LYS A 215 -34.85 11.26 16.54
N ASP A 216 -33.97 12.24 16.75
CA ASP A 216 -33.65 13.22 15.71
C ASP A 216 -32.83 12.59 14.58
N ILE A 217 -31.93 11.64 14.91
CA ILE A 217 -31.17 10.84 13.93
C ILE A 217 -32.04 9.73 13.32
N PHE A 218 -32.83 9.02 14.14
CA PHE A 218 -33.59 7.83 13.72
C PHE A 218 -35.05 8.12 13.32
N LEU A 219 -35.44 9.38 13.11
CA LEU A 219 -36.84 9.80 12.92
C LEU A 219 -37.57 9.00 11.83
N GLN A 220 -36.98 8.89 10.64
CA GLN A 220 -37.60 8.18 9.53
C GLN A 220 -37.73 6.67 9.81
N THR A 221 -36.75 6.09 10.49
CA THR A 221 -36.76 4.68 10.90
C THR A 221 -37.86 4.40 11.91
N ILE A 222 -38.04 5.29 12.90
CA ILE A 222 -39.12 5.23 13.89
C ILE A 222 -40.49 5.32 13.20
N LEU A 223 -40.68 6.26 12.27
CA LEU A 223 -41.92 6.39 11.49
C LEU A 223 -42.20 5.16 10.62
N ASN A 224 -41.18 4.63 9.92
CA ASN A 224 -41.31 3.43 9.10
C ASN A 224 -41.69 2.19 9.94
N LEU A 225 -41.09 2.03 11.14
CA LEU A 225 -41.42 0.94 12.06
C LEU A 225 -42.85 1.09 12.62
N GLN A 226 -43.26 2.30 12.99
CA GLN A 226 -44.64 2.58 13.42
C GLN A 226 -45.66 2.25 12.33
N GLN A 227 -45.39 2.64 11.08
CA GLN A 227 -46.24 2.33 9.93
C GLN A 227 -46.25 0.83 9.62
N LYS A 228 -45.11 0.14 9.74
CA LYS A 228 -45.05 -1.33 9.57
C LYS A 228 -45.92 -2.03 10.61
N LEU A 229 -45.86 -1.62 11.88
CA LEU A 229 -46.68 -2.18 12.96
C LEU A 229 -48.20 -1.95 12.77
N GLN A 230 -48.61 -0.92 12.04
CA GLN A 230 -50.02 -0.69 11.67
C GLN A 230 -50.49 -1.59 10.52
N ASN A 231 -49.59 -1.95 9.60
CA ASN A 231 -49.90 -2.68 8.38
C ASN A 231 -49.68 -4.21 8.47
N THR A 232 -48.99 -4.69 9.52
CA THR A 232 -48.56 -6.09 9.63
C THR A 232 -49.37 -6.85 10.70
N ASN A 233 -49.70 -8.12 10.46
CA ASN A 233 -50.41 -8.97 11.41
C ASN A 233 -49.66 -9.05 12.77
N PRO A 234 -50.29 -8.70 13.92
CA PRO A 234 -49.67 -8.76 15.25
C PRO A 234 -49.06 -10.11 15.68
N GLN A 235 -49.44 -11.22 15.03
CA GLN A 235 -48.90 -12.55 15.30
C GLN A 235 -47.73 -12.96 14.38
N SER A 236 -47.29 -12.10 13.43
CA SER A 236 -46.18 -12.45 12.53
C SER A 236 -44.81 -12.06 13.10
N ASP A 237 -43.79 -12.82 12.70
CA ASP A 237 -42.39 -12.52 13.01
C ASP A 237 -41.98 -11.10 12.59
N GLU A 238 -42.49 -10.61 11.45
CA GLU A 238 -42.23 -9.25 10.98
C GLU A 238 -42.77 -8.16 11.91
N TYR A 239 -43.95 -8.37 12.52
CA TYR A 239 -44.50 -7.46 13.51
C TYR A 239 -43.69 -7.53 14.82
N LEU A 240 -43.32 -8.74 15.26
CA LEU A 240 -42.51 -8.94 16.45
C LEU A 240 -41.15 -8.24 16.31
N VAL A 241 -40.41 -8.47 15.22
CA VAL A 241 -39.13 -7.83 14.90
C VAL A 241 -39.24 -6.30 14.90
N ALA A 242 -40.24 -5.75 14.20
CA ALA A 242 -40.45 -4.29 14.15
C ALA A 242 -40.77 -3.68 15.53
N ASN A 243 -41.50 -4.42 16.38
CA ASN A 243 -41.85 -4.00 17.74
C ASN A 243 -40.62 -3.96 18.65
N LEU A 244 -39.74 -4.98 18.58
CA LEU A 244 -38.49 -5.03 19.34
C LEU A 244 -37.54 -3.87 18.94
N GLN A 245 -37.40 -3.62 17.63
CA GLN A 245 -36.59 -2.51 17.10
C GLN A 245 -37.12 -1.13 17.51
N LEU A 246 -38.44 -0.92 17.42
CA LEU A 246 -39.06 0.33 17.84
C LEU A 246 -38.91 0.56 19.36
N LYS A 247 -39.06 -0.48 20.17
CA LYS A 247 -38.84 -0.42 21.63
C LYS A 247 -37.41 -0.05 21.99
N GLN A 248 -36.39 -0.59 21.30
CA GLN A 248 -35.01 -0.17 21.51
C GLN A 248 -34.82 1.32 21.20
N LEU A 249 -35.28 1.80 20.04
CA LEU A 249 -35.12 3.22 19.67
C LEU A 249 -35.85 4.15 20.64
N GLN A 250 -37.03 3.76 21.14
CA GLN A 250 -37.75 4.48 22.20
C GLN A 250 -37.01 4.47 23.54
N TYR A 251 -36.43 3.33 23.93
CA TYR A 251 -35.63 3.23 25.16
C TYR A 251 -34.39 4.13 25.10
N LEU A 252 -33.64 4.07 23.99
CA LEU A 252 -32.45 4.88 23.79
C LEU A 252 -32.79 6.37 23.73
N ASP A 253 -33.88 6.76 23.05
CA ASP A 253 -34.30 8.18 23.01
C ASP A 253 -34.77 8.70 24.38
N ASN A 254 -35.35 7.86 25.23
CA ASN A 254 -35.73 8.26 26.58
C ASN A 254 -34.51 8.41 27.51
N ASN A 255 -33.53 7.49 27.45
CA ASN A 255 -32.46 7.38 28.45
C ASN A 255 -31.11 7.98 28.02
N PHE A 256 -30.87 8.23 26.74
CA PHE A 256 -29.58 8.68 26.22
C PHE A 256 -29.70 9.84 25.22
N TYR A 257 -28.66 10.66 25.15
CA TYR A 257 -28.29 11.41 23.96
C TYR A 257 -27.30 10.57 23.14
N ILE A 258 -27.30 10.74 21.82
CA ILE A 258 -26.33 10.12 20.91
C ILE A 258 -25.37 11.20 20.37
N ILE A 259 -24.09 10.83 20.23
CA ILE A 259 -23.06 11.64 19.60
C ILE A 259 -22.58 10.91 18.36
N ASP A 260 -22.67 11.59 17.22
CA ASP A 260 -22.29 11.06 15.91
C ASP A 260 -20.80 11.37 15.64
N VAL A 261 -20.00 10.33 15.38
CA VAL A 261 -18.55 10.45 15.19
C VAL A 261 -18.13 10.11 13.75
N LEU A 262 -16.97 10.62 13.31
CA LEU A 262 -16.55 10.46 11.92
C LEU A 262 -16.13 9.00 11.60
N GLY A 263 -16.63 8.47 10.47
CA GLY A 263 -16.42 7.11 9.98
C GLY A 263 -15.08 6.83 9.28
N ASP A 264 -13.96 7.28 9.84
CA ASP A 264 -12.58 7.04 9.33
C ASP A 264 -12.01 5.66 9.71
N GLY A 265 -12.81 4.78 10.30
CA GLY A 265 -12.35 3.54 10.94
C GLY A 265 -11.86 3.72 12.39
N ASN A 266 -11.63 4.96 12.85
CA ASN A 266 -11.31 5.27 14.26
C ASN A 266 -12.55 5.60 15.10
N CYS A 267 -13.77 5.50 14.53
CA CYS A 267 -15.05 5.81 15.17
C CYS A 267 -15.18 5.22 16.60
N PHE A 268 -14.85 3.93 16.80
CA PHE A 268 -14.86 3.28 18.11
C PHE A 268 -13.98 4.00 19.14
N TYR A 269 -12.70 4.23 18.81
CA TYR A 269 -11.77 4.93 19.72
C TYR A 269 -12.24 6.37 20.01
N ARG A 270 -12.86 7.03 19.02
CA ARG A 270 -13.39 8.39 19.18
C ARG A 270 -14.62 8.41 20.08
N ALA A 271 -15.53 7.45 19.93
CA ALA A 271 -16.70 7.28 20.78
C ALA A 271 -16.30 6.95 22.23
N CYS A 272 -15.34 6.04 22.43
CA CYS A 272 -14.77 5.74 23.74
C CYS A 272 -14.11 6.95 24.39
N PHE A 273 -13.31 7.73 23.64
CA PHE A 273 -12.68 8.95 24.16
C PHE A 273 -13.70 10.00 24.60
N VAL A 274 -14.75 10.22 23.80
CA VAL A 274 -15.87 11.12 24.13
C VAL A 274 -16.60 10.67 25.39
N GLY A 275 -16.97 9.38 25.48
CA GLY A 275 -17.68 8.83 26.63
C GLY A 275 -16.84 8.87 27.91
N TRP A 276 -15.55 8.52 27.81
CA TRP A 276 -14.60 8.52 28.92
C TRP A 276 -14.42 9.90 29.54
N LEU A 277 -14.07 10.92 28.73
CA LEU A 277 -13.90 12.28 29.27
C LEU A 277 -15.24 12.86 29.78
N SER A 278 -16.36 12.55 29.13
CA SER A 278 -17.69 12.99 29.59
C SER A 278 -18.07 12.36 30.94
N HIS A 279 -17.69 11.10 31.18
CA HIS A 279 -17.91 10.43 32.46
C HIS A 279 -17.08 11.06 33.58
N LEU A 280 -15.76 11.26 33.38
CA LEU A 280 -14.88 11.89 34.37
C LEU A 280 -15.40 13.30 34.74
N MET A 281 -15.84 14.06 33.74
CA MET A 281 -16.40 15.40 33.93
C MET A 281 -17.68 15.39 34.79
N ARG A 282 -18.56 14.41 34.59
CA ARG A 282 -19.82 14.26 35.35
C ARG A 282 -19.63 13.87 36.82
N GLN A 283 -18.42 13.46 37.23
CA GLN A 283 -18.13 13.25 38.65
C GLN A 283 -18.00 14.58 39.43
N ASN A 284 -18.00 15.74 38.76
CA ASN A 284 -17.97 17.09 39.34
C ASN A 284 -16.80 17.36 40.32
N ASN A 285 -15.75 16.54 40.27
CA ASN A 285 -14.53 16.67 41.08
C ASN A 285 -13.30 16.79 40.16
N PRO A 286 -12.63 17.95 40.08
CA PRO A 286 -11.44 18.14 39.24
C PRO A 286 -10.28 17.17 39.55
N ALA A 287 -10.17 16.66 40.79
CA ALA A 287 -9.12 15.71 41.16
C ALA A 287 -9.20 14.38 40.40
N VAL A 288 -10.39 13.97 39.95
CA VAL A 288 -10.62 12.74 39.16
C VAL A 288 -9.79 12.74 37.87
N PHE A 289 -9.60 13.90 37.23
CA PHE A 289 -8.73 14.03 36.06
C PHE A 289 -7.22 13.97 36.40
N ALA A 290 -6.81 14.20 37.65
CA ALA A 290 -5.45 13.97 38.12
C ALA A 290 -5.23 12.48 38.42
N GLU A 291 -6.13 11.90 39.22
CA GLU A 291 -6.13 10.49 39.61
C GLU A 291 -6.15 9.57 38.37
N GLU A 292 -6.98 9.87 37.37
CA GLU A 292 -7.03 9.12 36.11
C GLU A 292 -5.74 9.28 35.28
N ALA A 293 -5.12 10.47 35.31
CA ALA A 293 -3.86 10.72 34.63
C ALA A 293 -2.68 9.95 35.26
N GLU A 294 -2.68 9.77 36.58
CA GLU A 294 -1.75 8.89 37.28
C GLU A 294 -2.07 7.41 37.00
N ARG A 295 -3.36 7.03 37.00
CA ARG A 295 -3.79 5.66 36.70
C ARG A 295 -3.28 5.19 35.33
N ILE A 296 -3.46 5.97 34.27
CA ILE A 296 -3.00 5.59 32.93
C ILE A 296 -1.47 5.56 32.77
N LEU A 297 -0.72 6.21 33.67
CA LEU A 297 0.75 6.15 33.71
C LEU A 297 1.28 4.96 34.54
N SER A 298 0.46 4.36 35.40
CA SER A 298 0.80 3.13 36.14
C SER A 298 0.48 1.84 35.39
N PHE A 299 -0.26 1.91 34.28
CA PHE A 299 -0.55 0.75 33.42
C PHE A 299 0.72 0.06 32.89
N PRO A 300 0.75 -1.28 32.75
CA PRO A 300 1.83 -2.01 32.06
C PRO A 300 2.11 -1.51 30.63
N PHE A 301 1.09 -0.96 29.96
CA PHE A 301 1.24 -0.28 28.68
C PHE A 301 2.24 0.89 28.76
N ALA A 302 2.17 1.73 29.78
CA ALA A 302 3.03 2.91 29.92
C ALA A 302 4.49 2.54 30.19
N SER A 303 4.76 1.43 30.87
CA SER A 303 6.13 0.92 31.11
C SER A 303 6.68 0.06 29.97
N SER A 304 5.83 -0.50 29.10
CA SER A 304 6.24 -1.43 28.03
C SER A 304 7.27 -0.88 27.03
N SER A 305 7.22 0.41 26.68
CA SER A 305 8.20 1.02 25.77
C SER A 305 8.29 2.54 25.91
N PRO A 306 9.41 3.19 25.53
CA PRO A 306 9.53 4.65 25.49
C PRO A 306 8.50 5.32 24.56
N GLY A 307 8.03 4.61 23.53
CA GLY A 307 6.96 5.08 22.64
C GLY A 307 5.60 5.12 23.36
N ASN A 308 5.26 4.02 24.03
CA ASN A 308 3.99 3.89 24.77
C ASN A 308 3.97 4.80 26.00
N TYR A 309 5.10 5.00 26.68
CA TYR A 309 5.27 6.02 27.70
C TYR A 309 5.02 7.43 27.15
N LYS A 310 5.56 7.79 25.98
CA LYS A 310 5.32 9.11 25.36
C LYS A 310 3.85 9.31 24.97
N VAL A 311 3.17 8.29 24.47
CA VAL A 311 1.73 8.37 24.16
C VAL A 311 0.88 8.49 25.43
N SER A 312 1.19 7.70 26.46
CA SER A 312 0.54 7.77 27.78
C SER A 312 0.75 9.13 28.45
N LYS A 313 1.97 9.68 28.41
CA LYS A 313 2.28 11.02 28.93
C LYS A 313 1.53 12.12 28.19
N ASN A 314 1.41 12.05 26.86
CA ASN A 314 0.62 13.01 26.09
C ASN A 314 -0.87 12.98 26.49
N MET A 315 -1.45 11.79 26.71
CA MET A 315 -2.82 11.64 27.21
C MET A 315 -2.95 12.14 28.65
N ALA A 316 -1.99 11.85 29.52
CA ALA A 316 -1.98 12.32 30.91
C ALA A 316 -1.89 13.85 31.00
N SER A 317 -1.11 14.51 30.13
CA SER A 317 -1.09 15.97 30.00
C SER A 317 -2.41 16.56 29.50
N LEU A 318 -3.16 15.82 28.67
CA LEU A 318 -4.50 16.23 28.22
C LEU A 318 -5.55 16.06 29.33
N LEU A 319 -5.49 14.99 30.11
CA LEU A 319 -6.31 14.84 31.32
C LEU A 319 -6.00 15.96 32.33
N HIS A 320 -4.73 16.30 32.54
CA HIS A 320 -4.33 17.43 33.40
C HIS A 320 -4.88 18.78 32.92
N SER A 321 -4.92 19.05 31.60
CA SER A 321 -5.53 20.30 31.13
C SER A 321 -7.06 20.30 31.33
N CYS A 322 -7.71 19.13 31.28
CA CYS A 322 -9.16 19.00 31.51
C CYS A 322 -9.61 19.38 32.94
N GLN A 323 -8.71 19.32 33.93
CA GLN A 323 -8.97 19.76 35.33
C GLN A 323 -9.46 21.22 35.44
N ASN A 324 -9.20 22.05 34.42
CA ASN A 324 -9.50 23.48 34.43
C ASN A 324 -10.90 23.82 33.87
N PHE A 325 -11.59 22.86 33.26
CA PHE A 325 -12.92 23.05 32.71
C PHE A 325 -14.00 22.87 33.78
N ARG A 326 -15.15 23.53 33.62
CA ARG A 326 -16.23 23.54 34.63
C ARG A 326 -17.54 22.97 34.13
N THR A 327 -17.76 22.94 32.82
CA THR A 327 -18.95 22.36 32.20
C THR A 327 -18.56 21.30 31.16
N LEU A 328 -19.48 20.35 30.90
CA LEU A 328 -19.37 19.47 29.73
C LEU A 328 -19.22 20.26 28.43
N LYS A 329 -19.85 21.43 28.31
CA LYS A 329 -19.76 22.28 27.13
C LYS A 329 -18.31 22.74 26.88
N ASP A 330 -17.58 23.18 27.92
CA ASP A 330 -16.17 23.59 27.79
C ASP A 330 -15.31 22.42 27.29
N LEU A 331 -15.55 21.21 27.80
CA LEU A 331 -14.89 19.98 27.35
C LEU A 331 -15.19 19.67 25.87
N PHE A 332 -16.43 19.88 25.40
CA PHE A 332 -16.76 19.76 23.98
C PHE A 332 -16.05 20.83 23.14
N ASP A 333 -16.27 22.10 23.44
CA ASP A 333 -15.76 23.24 22.64
C ASP A 333 -14.22 23.30 22.57
N LEU A 334 -13.52 22.89 23.64
CA LEU A 334 -12.05 23.04 23.75
C LEU A 334 -11.24 21.74 23.57
N VAL A 335 -11.85 20.57 23.79
CA VAL A 335 -11.15 19.26 23.69
C VAL A 335 -11.78 18.35 22.64
N LEU A 336 -13.05 17.97 22.78
CA LEU A 336 -13.65 16.91 21.93
C LEU A 336 -13.92 17.36 20.49
N LEU A 337 -14.11 18.67 20.25
CA LEU A 337 -14.17 19.25 18.90
C LEU A 337 -12.78 19.60 18.33
N SER A 338 -11.72 19.56 19.15
CA SER A 338 -10.35 19.83 18.72
C SER A 338 -9.76 18.60 18.03
N HIS A 339 -9.48 18.72 16.73
CA HIS A 339 -8.81 17.67 15.95
C HIS A 339 -7.48 17.24 16.60
N THR A 340 -6.70 18.20 17.09
CA THR A 340 -5.40 17.95 17.73
C THR A 340 -5.55 17.12 19.01
N GLN A 341 -6.44 17.53 19.94
CA GLN A 341 -6.61 16.82 21.20
C GLN A 341 -7.27 15.45 20.99
N THR A 342 -8.27 15.37 20.11
CA THR A 342 -8.93 14.11 19.76
C THR A 342 -7.96 13.12 19.10
N SER A 343 -6.98 13.61 18.31
CA SER A 343 -5.92 12.75 17.76
C SER A 343 -5.00 12.14 18.82
N ILE A 344 -4.80 12.82 19.96
CA ILE A 344 -4.04 12.28 21.11
C ILE A 344 -4.87 11.17 21.78
N GLY A 345 -6.14 11.42 22.08
CA GLY A 345 -7.04 10.45 22.70
C GLY A 345 -7.25 9.19 21.87
N VAL A 346 -7.59 9.35 20.59
CA VAL A 346 -7.73 8.25 19.62
C VAL A 346 -6.44 7.45 19.49
N LYS A 347 -5.28 8.12 19.42
CA LYS A 347 -3.99 7.44 19.34
C LYS A 347 -3.71 6.62 20.59
N TYR A 348 -3.90 7.19 21.79
CA TYR A 348 -3.70 6.50 23.06
C TYR A 348 -4.58 5.25 23.15
N LEU A 349 -5.88 5.39 22.93
CA LEU A 349 -6.83 4.28 23.02
C LEU A 349 -6.54 3.18 21.98
N ARG A 350 -6.19 3.53 20.74
CA ARG A 350 -5.78 2.53 19.74
C ARG A 350 -4.51 1.80 20.18
N THR A 351 -3.46 2.50 20.64
CA THR A 351 -2.22 1.84 21.08
C THR A 351 -2.40 0.97 22.34
N LEU A 352 -3.29 1.37 23.26
CA LEU A 352 -3.64 0.57 24.44
C LEU A 352 -4.41 -0.70 24.05
N ALA A 353 -5.43 -0.56 23.18
CA ALA A 353 -6.22 -1.69 22.68
C ALA A 353 -5.34 -2.74 22.01
N LEU A 354 -4.44 -2.31 21.12
CA LEU A 354 -3.49 -3.18 20.42
C LEU A 354 -2.55 -3.89 21.39
N PHE A 355 -1.90 -3.17 22.30
CA PHE A 355 -1.01 -3.76 23.31
C PHE A 355 -1.71 -4.85 24.12
N VAL A 356 -2.90 -4.57 24.65
CA VAL A 356 -3.66 -5.52 25.48
C VAL A 356 -4.17 -6.71 24.66
N THR A 357 -4.61 -6.48 23.42
CA THR A 357 -4.99 -7.54 22.47
C THR A 357 -3.80 -8.47 22.21
N ASN A 358 -2.61 -7.93 21.97
CA ASN A 358 -1.41 -8.72 21.72
C ASN A 358 -0.93 -9.46 22.98
N CYS A 359 -1.00 -8.87 24.17
CA CYS A 359 -0.77 -9.59 25.44
C CYS A 359 -1.74 -10.77 25.61
N ASN A 360 -3.03 -10.58 25.32
CA ASN A 360 -4.03 -11.65 25.38
C ASN A 360 -3.74 -12.76 24.35
N ARG A 361 -3.36 -12.40 23.12
CA ARG A 361 -2.95 -13.34 22.05
C ARG A 361 -1.72 -14.14 22.47
N ILE A 362 -0.67 -13.52 23.02
CA ILE A 362 0.54 -14.20 23.51
C ILE A 362 0.19 -15.22 24.61
N GLN A 363 -0.67 -14.84 25.56
CA GLN A 363 -1.14 -15.75 26.63
C GLN A 363 -1.99 -16.92 26.09
N ALA A 364 -2.89 -16.66 25.14
CA ALA A 364 -3.76 -17.68 24.56
C ALA A 364 -3.02 -18.67 23.63
N LEU A 365 -2.02 -18.17 22.88
CA LEU A 365 -1.19 -18.96 21.97
C LEU A 365 0.02 -19.62 22.67
N GLY A 366 0.32 -19.25 23.92
CA GLY A 366 1.39 -19.85 24.71
C GLY A 366 2.80 -19.36 24.36
N GLY A 367 2.96 -18.23 23.67
CA GLY A 367 4.27 -17.64 23.35
C GLY A 367 4.24 -16.63 22.19
N GLU A 368 5.27 -15.79 22.16
CA GLU A 368 5.43 -14.74 21.13
C GLU A 368 5.70 -15.30 19.74
N GLU A 369 6.48 -16.39 19.63
CA GLU A 369 6.75 -17.05 18.34
C GLU A 369 5.47 -17.62 17.69
N ASN A 370 4.46 -18.00 18.48
CA ASN A 370 3.17 -18.46 17.95
C ASN A 370 2.32 -17.30 17.42
N LEU A 371 2.41 -16.10 18.04
CA LEU A 371 1.82 -14.88 17.47
C LEU A 371 2.55 -14.46 16.18
N LYS A 372 3.89 -14.54 16.17
CA LYS A 372 4.74 -14.27 15.01
C LYS A 372 4.38 -15.18 13.83
N ALA A 373 4.28 -16.49 14.07
CA ALA A 373 3.88 -17.47 13.07
C ALA A 373 2.46 -17.22 12.54
N LEU A 374 1.51 -16.85 13.41
CA LEU A 374 0.14 -16.49 13.01
C LEU A 374 0.12 -15.27 12.08
N ILE A 375 0.88 -14.22 12.39
CA ILE A 375 0.99 -13.03 11.54
C ILE A 375 1.66 -13.38 10.20
N LEU A 376 2.76 -14.13 10.22
CA LEU A 376 3.46 -14.54 9.00
C LEU A 376 2.57 -15.39 8.08
N GLY A 377 1.77 -16.33 8.62
CA GLY A 377 0.81 -17.10 7.84
C GLY A 377 -0.28 -16.23 7.21
N GLN A 378 -0.81 -15.24 7.93
CA GLN A 378 -1.80 -14.29 7.38
C GLN A 378 -1.23 -13.40 6.28
N LEU A 379 0.05 -13.00 6.39
CA LEU A 379 0.79 -12.31 5.33
C LEU A 379 1.11 -13.26 4.16
N GLU A 380 1.32 -14.54 4.40
CA GLU A 380 1.48 -15.52 3.34
C GLU A 380 0.17 -15.67 2.53
N ASP A 381 -0.94 -15.98 3.20
CA ASP A 381 -2.26 -16.17 2.56
C ASP A 381 -2.76 -14.91 1.83
N THR A 382 -2.54 -13.72 2.40
CA THR A 382 -3.19 -12.48 1.95
C THR A 382 -2.22 -11.51 1.27
N LEU A 383 -2.16 -11.56 -0.06
CA LEU A 383 -1.33 -10.68 -0.91
C LEU A 383 -1.48 -9.19 -0.59
N ASP A 384 -2.70 -8.70 -0.34
CA ASP A 384 -2.95 -7.29 -0.03
C ASP A 384 -2.41 -6.87 1.34
N LEU A 385 -2.38 -7.78 2.32
CA LEU A 385 -1.73 -7.54 3.61
C LEU A 385 -0.21 -7.56 3.46
N LEU A 386 0.37 -8.55 2.76
CA LEU A 386 1.81 -8.60 2.50
C LEU A 386 2.33 -7.35 1.78
N LEU A 387 1.61 -6.91 0.73
CA LEU A 387 1.91 -5.68 0.02
C LEU A 387 1.82 -4.45 0.93
N SER A 388 0.84 -4.41 1.83
CA SER A 388 0.67 -3.30 2.77
C SER A 388 1.75 -3.30 3.86
N SER A 389 2.14 -4.46 4.39
CA SER A 389 3.25 -4.64 5.33
C SER A 389 4.58 -4.22 4.73
N LEU A 390 4.81 -4.58 3.46
CA LEU A 390 6.00 -4.17 2.73
C LEU A 390 6.04 -2.63 2.52
N ARG A 391 4.92 -2.01 2.12
CA ARG A 391 4.82 -0.54 2.01
C ARG A 391 5.00 0.18 3.36
N GLU A 392 4.45 -0.38 4.43
CA GLU A 392 4.54 0.22 5.76
C GLU A 392 5.94 0.09 6.35
N LEU A 393 6.62 -1.03 6.13
CA LEU A 393 8.04 -1.18 6.45
C LEU A 393 8.88 -0.09 5.76
N MET A 394 8.61 0.21 4.48
CA MET A 394 9.25 1.33 3.76
C MET A 394 8.90 2.71 4.33
N ARG A 395 7.71 2.85 4.91
CA ARG A 395 7.24 4.09 5.53
C ARG A 395 7.88 4.32 6.90
N ILE A 396 7.95 3.30 7.75
CA ILE A 396 8.49 3.37 9.12
C ILE A 396 10.02 3.22 9.13
N GLN A 397 10.55 2.15 8.53
CA GLN A 397 11.96 1.77 8.56
C GLN A 397 12.56 1.63 7.13
N PRO A 398 12.74 2.73 6.38
CA PRO A 398 13.41 2.69 5.07
C PRO A 398 14.88 2.22 5.15
N SER A 399 15.50 2.28 6.34
CA SER A 399 16.84 1.74 6.63
C SER A 399 16.84 0.32 7.22
N SER A 400 15.72 -0.42 7.15
CA SER A 400 15.66 -1.77 7.72
C SER A 400 16.69 -2.70 7.07
N SER A 401 17.20 -3.64 7.86
CA SER A 401 18.02 -4.75 7.36
C SER A 401 17.25 -5.48 6.25
N VAL A 402 15.98 -5.80 6.49
CA VAL A 402 15.04 -6.41 5.54
C VAL A 402 15.05 -5.73 4.17
N LEU A 403 14.82 -4.41 4.09
CA LEU A 403 14.84 -3.70 2.79
C LEU A 403 16.23 -3.65 2.18
N THR A 404 17.27 -3.49 3.00
CA THR A 404 18.66 -3.55 2.54
C THR A 404 18.97 -4.91 1.91
N GLU A 405 18.49 -5.99 2.54
CA GLU A 405 18.75 -7.37 2.16
C GLU A 405 17.91 -7.80 0.95
N MET A 406 16.71 -7.26 0.77
CA MET A 406 15.99 -7.34 -0.52
C MET A 406 16.76 -6.70 -1.69
N PHE A 407 17.65 -5.74 -1.42
CA PHE A 407 18.52 -5.15 -2.45
C PHE A 407 19.79 -5.99 -2.65
N SER A 408 20.53 -6.31 -1.59
CA SER A 408 21.84 -6.97 -1.68
C SER A 408 21.80 -8.51 -1.74
N ASN A 409 20.68 -9.13 -1.38
CA ASN A 409 20.38 -10.57 -1.56
C ASN A 409 21.51 -11.51 -1.10
N THR A 410 22.10 -11.23 0.07
CA THR A 410 23.25 -11.95 0.63
C THR A 410 22.87 -13.10 1.56
N GLN A 411 21.61 -13.20 1.99
CA GLN A 411 21.08 -14.26 2.85
C GLN A 411 19.91 -14.96 2.15
N PRO A 412 20.12 -16.13 1.51
CA PRO A 412 19.02 -16.95 1.02
C PRO A 412 18.18 -17.47 2.21
N PRO A 413 16.87 -17.69 2.02
CA PRO A 413 16.05 -18.34 3.03
C PRO A 413 16.48 -19.80 3.25
N PRO A 414 16.10 -20.43 4.37
CA PRO A 414 16.20 -21.87 4.53
C PRO A 414 15.47 -22.56 3.37
N THR A 415 16.19 -23.45 2.68
CA THR A 415 15.76 -24.08 1.43
C THR A 415 16.00 -25.58 1.50
N THR A 416 15.07 -26.37 0.97
CA THR A 416 15.20 -27.84 1.00
C THR A 416 16.38 -28.31 0.15
N THR A 417 16.92 -29.49 0.47
CA THR A 417 17.90 -30.23 -0.34
C THR A 417 17.51 -30.31 -1.82
N THR A 418 16.23 -30.52 -2.13
CA THR A 418 15.71 -30.48 -3.51
C THR A 418 15.85 -29.09 -4.14
N THR A 419 15.53 -28.02 -3.41
CA THR A 419 15.66 -26.64 -3.89
C THR A 419 17.12 -26.28 -4.16
N GLN A 420 18.03 -26.69 -3.28
CA GLN A 420 19.47 -26.50 -3.42
C GLN A 420 20.01 -27.27 -4.64
N ALA A 421 19.64 -28.54 -4.82
CA ALA A 421 20.02 -29.33 -5.99
C ALA A 421 19.50 -28.74 -7.31
N LEU A 422 18.23 -28.33 -7.36
CA LEU A 422 17.64 -27.70 -8.55
C LEU A 422 18.33 -26.36 -8.88
N LEU A 423 18.72 -25.58 -7.88
CA LEU A 423 19.48 -24.35 -8.08
C LEU A 423 20.87 -24.62 -8.69
N LEU A 424 21.61 -25.60 -8.17
CA LEU A 424 22.91 -26.00 -8.74
C LEU A 424 22.78 -26.54 -10.17
N LEU A 425 21.71 -27.28 -10.48
CA LEU A 425 21.40 -27.74 -11.84
C LEU A 425 20.98 -26.59 -12.79
N GLU A 426 20.33 -25.54 -12.29
CA GLU A 426 19.98 -24.34 -13.06
C GLU A 426 21.20 -23.48 -13.43
N PHE A 427 22.25 -23.49 -12.61
CA PHE A 427 23.49 -22.74 -12.87
C PHE A 427 24.65 -23.61 -13.36
N LEU A 428 24.41 -24.89 -13.65
CA LEU A 428 25.41 -25.90 -14.00
C LEU A 428 26.35 -25.47 -15.15
N GLN A 429 25.80 -24.90 -16.22
CA GLN A 429 26.59 -24.44 -17.37
C GLN A 429 27.47 -23.23 -17.03
N SER A 430 27.01 -22.32 -16.17
CA SER A 430 27.82 -21.20 -15.67
C SER A 430 28.92 -21.67 -14.71
N LEU A 431 28.66 -22.71 -13.90
CA LEU A 431 29.63 -23.27 -12.95
C LEU A 431 30.76 -24.05 -13.64
N PHE A 432 30.49 -24.66 -14.80
CA PHE A 432 31.49 -25.39 -15.60
C PHE A 432 32.14 -24.54 -16.74
N SER A 433 31.69 -23.31 -17.01
CA SER A 433 32.21 -22.51 -18.13
C SER A 433 33.59 -21.90 -17.83
N SER A 434 34.56 -22.12 -18.71
CA SER A 434 35.95 -21.67 -18.56
C SER A 434 36.27 -20.26 -19.10
N GLU A 435 35.26 -19.46 -19.51
CA GLU A 435 35.45 -18.11 -20.08
C GLU A 435 36.09 -17.09 -19.10
N GLN A 436 36.17 -17.41 -17.81
CA GLN A 436 36.95 -16.67 -16.81
C GLN A 436 37.81 -17.65 -16.02
N GLN A 437 38.98 -17.22 -15.54
CA GLN A 437 39.83 -18.06 -14.68
C GLN A 437 38.98 -18.55 -13.48
N PRO A 438 38.66 -19.86 -13.39
CA PRO A 438 37.77 -20.31 -12.34
C PRO A 438 38.45 -20.10 -11.00
N SER A 439 37.71 -19.48 -10.08
CA SER A 439 38.14 -19.29 -8.70
C SER A 439 38.53 -20.63 -8.09
N GLU A 440 39.45 -20.63 -7.14
CA GLU A 440 39.92 -21.87 -6.49
C GLU A 440 38.73 -22.61 -5.84
N GLN A 441 37.74 -21.86 -5.33
CA GLN A 441 36.44 -22.34 -4.87
C GLN A 441 35.63 -23.05 -5.97
N HIS A 442 35.44 -22.46 -7.16
CA HIS A 442 34.72 -23.13 -8.24
C HIS A 442 35.45 -24.41 -8.71
N ARG A 443 36.79 -24.43 -8.73
CA ARG A 443 37.57 -25.63 -9.05
C ARG A 443 37.37 -26.73 -8.00
N ALA A 444 37.43 -26.38 -6.71
CA ALA A 444 37.14 -27.29 -5.61
C ALA A 444 35.72 -27.87 -5.69
N ALA A 445 34.74 -27.10 -6.22
CA ALA A 445 33.37 -27.55 -6.41
C ALA A 445 33.15 -28.51 -7.60
N HIS A 446 34.08 -28.65 -8.54
CA HIS A 446 33.84 -29.44 -9.76
C HIS A 446 33.55 -30.92 -9.48
N SER A 447 34.26 -31.55 -8.53
CA SER A 447 34.01 -32.95 -8.13
C SER A 447 32.62 -33.14 -7.51
N MET A 448 32.25 -32.25 -6.59
CA MET A 448 30.96 -32.29 -5.90
C MET A 448 29.78 -32.05 -6.86
N LEU A 449 29.95 -31.16 -7.84
CA LEU A 449 28.97 -30.96 -8.91
C LEU A 449 28.86 -32.18 -9.84
N GLN A 450 29.96 -32.88 -10.13
CA GLN A 450 29.91 -34.13 -10.90
C GLN A 450 29.18 -35.23 -10.12
N GLU A 451 29.50 -35.42 -8.84
CA GLU A 451 28.81 -36.37 -7.96
C GLU A 451 27.31 -36.07 -7.82
N LEU A 452 26.94 -34.79 -7.69
CA LEU A 452 25.55 -34.33 -7.73
C LEU A 452 24.86 -34.69 -9.05
N THR A 453 25.48 -34.40 -10.20
CA THR A 453 24.86 -34.72 -11.50
C THR A 453 24.68 -36.23 -11.71
N GLN A 454 25.66 -37.05 -11.30
CA GLN A 454 25.56 -38.50 -11.42
C GLN A 454 24.50 -39.09 -10.47
N SER A 455 24.39 -38.56 -9.24
CA SER A 455 23.41 -39.00 -8.24
C SER A 455 21.99 -38.56 -8.62
N CYS A 456 21.81 -37.34 -9.12
CA CYS A 456 20.54 -36.91 -9.69
C CYS A 456 20.17 -37.75 -10.94
N SER A 457 21.12 -38.12 -11.80
CA SER A 457 20.84 -38.95 -12.98
C SER A 457 20.39 -40.37 -12.60
N SER A 458 20.97 -40.96 -11.54
CA SER A 458 20.54 -42.28 -11.06
C SER A 458 19.15 -42.25 -10.42
N ILE A 459 18.83 -41.21 -9.63
CA ILE A 459 17.48 -40.97 -9.08
C ILE A 459 16.44 -40.81 -10.20
N LEU A 460 16.73 -39.98 -11.21
CA LEU A 460 15.87 -39.78 -12.38
C LEU A 460 15.67 -41.11 -13.15
N THR A 461 16.75 -41.87 -13.36
CA THR A 461 16.71 -43.18 -14.04
C THR A 461 15.86 -44.20 -13.27
N ALA A 462 15.98 -44.25 -11.94
CA ALA A 462 15.16 -45.12 -11.08
C ALA A 462 13.66 -44.78 -11.12
N ALA A 463 13.32 -43.50 -11.38
CA ALA A 463 11.95 -43.05 -11.63
C ALA A 463 11.49 -43.20 -13.10
N GLY A 464 12.25 -43.90 -13.95
CA GLY A 464 11.94 -44.11 -15.38
C GLY A 464 12.31 -42.95 -16.31
N ILE A 465 13.03 -41.94 -15.81
CA ILE A 465 13.47 -40.76 -16.57
C ILE A 465 14.90 -41.02 -17.08
N THR A 466 14.99 -41.97 -18.01
CA THR A 466 16.26 -42.40 -18.65
C THR A 466 16.76 -41.39 -19.69
N ASN A 467 17.99 -41.58 -20.17
CA ASN A 467 18.51 -40.81 -21.31
C ASN A 467 17.64 -40.99 -22.57
N ASP A 468 17.21 -42.22 -22.90
CA ASP A 468 16.31 -42.52 -24.01
C ASP A 468 14.97 -41.74 -23.93
N HIS A 469 14.47 -41.49 -22.72
CA HIS A 469 13.27 -40.67 -22.51
C HIS A 469 13.58 -39.19 -22.76
N ALA A 470 14.70 -38.67 -22.23
CA ALA A 470 15.13 -37.30 -22.49
C ALA A 470 15.38 -37.05 -23.99
N GLU A 471 16.02 -37.98 -24.70
CA GLU A 471 16.27 -37.88 -26.14
C GLU A 471 14.98 -37.85 -26.96
N LYS A 472 13.96 -38.65 -26.60
CA LYS A 472 12.63 -38.55 -27.21
C LYS A 472 12.00 -37.18 -26.99
N VAL A 473 12.11 -36.59 -25.80
CA VAL A 473 11.61 -35.22 -25.57
C VAL A 473 12.38 -34.19 -26.40
N VAL A 474 13.70 -34.35 -26.57
CA VAL A 474 14.56 -33.49 -27.39
C VAL A 474 14.22 -33.57 -28.89
N THR A 475 13.86 -34.76 -29.42
CA THR A 475 13.46 -34.89 -30.84
C THR A 475 12.05 -34.34 -31.13
N PHE A 476 11.21 -34.16 -30.11
CA PHE A 476 9.92 -33.46 -30.21
C PHE A 476 9.99 -31.97 -29.88
N LEU A 477 11.17 -31.38 -29.71
CA LEU A 477 11.32 -29.92 -29.56
C LEU A 477 11.07 -29.19 -30.90
N PRO A 478 10.34 -28.05 -30.90
CA PRO A 478 10.33 -27.11 -32.02
C PRO A 478 11.75 -26.68 -32.42
N LYS A 479 11.96 -26.38 -33.72
CA LYS A 479 13.29 -26.07 -34.29
C LYS A 479 14.00 -24.95 -33.52
N GLU A 480 13.24 -23.95 -33.11
CA GLU A 480 13.67 -22.77 -32.37
C GLU A 480 14.28 -23.16 -31.02
N LEU A 481 13.63 -24.08 -30.30
CA LEU A 481 14.09 -24.59 -29.00
C LEU A 481 15.21 -25.62 -29.16
N HIS A 482 15.16 -26.46 -30.20
CA HIS A 482 16.19 -27.46 -30.47
C HIS A 482 17.55 -26.80 -30.74
N ILE A 483 17.60 -25.68 -31.48
CA ILE A 483 18.82 -24.89 -31.69
C ILE A 483 19.41 -24.35 -30.38
N HIS A 484 18.56 -23.93 -29.43
CA HIS A 484 19.01 -23.47 -28.11
C HIS A 484 19.49 -24.64 -27.24
N TYR A 485 18.79 -25.79 -27.26
CA TYR A 485 19.21 -27.01 -26.56
C TYR A 485 20.57 -27.51 -27.04
N THR A 486 20.79 -27.60 -28.36
CA THR A 486 22.05 -28.09 -28.92
C THR A 486 23.22 -27.20 -28.51
N ARG A 487 23.10 -25.88 -28.58
CA ARG A 487 24.15 -24.95 -28.10
C ARG A 487 24.40 -25.03 -26.60
N PHE A 488 23.35 -25.22 -25.79
CA PHE A 488 23.46 -25.42 -24.35
C PHE A 488 24.23 -26.71 -24.03
N SER A 489 23.86 -27.81 -24.69
CA SER A 489 24.52 -29.11 -24.59
C SER A 489 25.98 -29.04 -25.04
N GLU A 490 26.26 -28.47 -26.22
CA GLU A 490 27.62 -28.26 -26.75
C GLU A 490 28.50 -27.51 -25.74
N THR A 491 27.99 -26.44 -25.12
CA THR A 491 28.75 -25.66 -24.14
C THR A 491 29.08 -26.48 -22.88
N LEU A 492 28.14 -27.31 -22.41
CA LEU A 492 28.38 -28.22 -21.28
C LEU A 492 29.43 -29.29 -21.64
N HIS A 493 29.32 -29.90 -22.82
CA HIS A 493 30.27 -30.93 -23.29
C HIS A 493 31.66 -30.38 -23.65
N GLN A 494 31.79 -29.07 -23.90
CA GLN A 494 33.06 -28.38 -24.12
C GLN A 494 33.74 -27.91 -22.82
N SER A 495 33.06 -28.01 -21.66
CA SER A 495 33.69 -27.76 -20.36
C SER A 495 34.76 -28.81 -20.05
N SER A 496 35.74 -28.46 -19.21
CA SER A 496 36.92 -29.31 -18.95
C SER A 496 36.65 -30.47 -17.97
N THR A 497 35.45 -31.05 -18.02
CA THR A 497 35.02 -32.18 -17.18
C THR A 497 35.53 -33.52 -17.74
N PRO A 498 36.17 -34.41 -16.95
CA PRO A 498 36.62 -35.72 -17.41
C PRO A 498 35.50 -36.67 -17.86
N THR A 499 34.25 -36.41 -17.46
CA THR A 499 33.04 -37.11 -17.91
C THR A 499 31.95 -36.10 -18.25
N PRO A 500 31.26 -36.22 -19.41
CA PRO A 500 30.15 -35.35 -19.75
C PRO A 500 28.89 -35.69 -18.92
N PRO A 501 28.04 -34.70 -18.60
CA PRO A 501 26.79 -34.93 -17.86
C PRO A 501 25.78 -35.75 -18.69
N PRO A 502 25.05 -36.72 -18.08
CA PRO A 502 24.05 -37.54 -18.78
C PRO A 502 22.91 -36.74 -19.44
N THR A 503 22.35 -37.24 -20.55
CA THR A 503 21.31 -36.55 -21.33
C THR A 503 20.07 -36.16 -20.51
N ASN A 504 19.64 -36.99 -19.55
CA ASN A 504 18.52 -36.66 -18.66
C ASN A 504 18.84 -35.47 -17.73
N ILE A 505 20.09 -35.29 -17.32
CA ILE A 505 20.55 -34.11 -16.57
C ILE A 505 20.70 -32.90 -17.48
N VAL A 506 21.24 -33.05 -18.69
CA VAL A 506 21.38 -31.94 -19.65
C VAL A 506 20.01 -31.35 -20.01
N LEU A 507 18.99 -32.19 -20.25
CA LEU A 507 17.63 -31.72 -20.49
C LEU A 507 16.99 -31.08 -19.24
N THR A 508 17.20 -31.66 -18.05
CA THR A 508 16.68 -31.10 -16.79
C THR A 508 17.28 -29.72 -16.52
N ALA A 509 18.61 -29.58 -16.63
CA ALA A 509 19.32 -28.31 -16.49
C ALA A 509 18.86 -27.30 -17.56
N PHE A 510 18.74 -27.71 -18.83
CA PHE A 510 18.24 -26.86 -19.91
C PHE A 510 16.85 -26.28 -19.60
N LEU A 511 15.91 -27.09 -19.09
CA LEU A 511 14.56 -26.64 -18.79
C LEU A 511 14.47 -25.80 -17.49
N LEU A 512 15.40 -25.99 -16.54
CA LEU A 512 15.56 -25.08 -15.39
C LEU A 512 16.12 -23.71 -15.81
N CYS A 513 17.12 -23.68 -16.70
CA CYS A 513 17.62 -22.44 -17.31
C CYS A 513 16.53 -21.70 -18.10
N HIS A 514 15.65 -22.45 -18.78
CA HIS A 514 14.69 -21.90 -19.74
C HIS A 514 13.23 -22.25 -19.34
N PRO A 515 12.69 -21.66 -18.25
CA PRO A 515 11.31 -21.91 -17.84
C PRO A 515 10.28 -21.40 -18.86
N SER A 516 10.68 -20.54 -19.80
CA SER A 516 9.88 -20.22 -20.99
C SER A 516 9.54 -21.45 -21.84
N CYS A 517 10.44 -22.43 -21.94
CA CYS A 517 10.20 -23.70 -22.63
C CYS A 517 9.12 -24.53 -21.92
N ILE A 518 9.12 -24.55 -20.59
CA ILE A 518 8.11 -25.25 -19.76
C ILE A 518 6.73 -24.63 -19.99
N ASN A 519 6.64 -23.30 -19.92
CA ASN A 519 5.37 -22.57 -20.04
C ASN A 519 4.71 -22.63 -21.43
N HIS A 520 5.43 -23.10 -22.46
CA HIS A 520 4.96 -23.09 -23.84
C HIS A 520 5.00 -24.46 -24.55
N ASN A 521 5.60 -25.48 -23.94
CA ASN A 521 5.64 -26.85 -24.46
C ASN A 521 5.19 -27.87 -23.41
N THR A 522 4.08 -28.57 -23.69
CA THR A 522 3.47 -29.55 -22.78
C THR A 522 4.35 -30.77 -22.49
N SER A 523 5.20 -31.17 -23.44
CA SER A 523 6.15 -32.28 -23.24
C SER A 523 7.26 -31.89 -22.27
N CYS A 524 7.73 -30.64 -22.33
CA CYS A 524 8.71 -30.08 -21.39
C CYS A 524 8.12 -29.95 -19.98
N ASP A 525 6.87 -29.51 -19.86
CA ASP A 525 6.13 -29.43 -18.58
C ASP A 525 5.90 -30.81 -17.95
N ALA A 526 5.43 -31.78 -18.73
CA ALA A 526 5.26 -33.16 -18.27
C ALA A 526 6.59 -33.78 -17.79
N TYR A 527 7.67 -33.62 -18.57
CA TYR A 527 9.01 -34.07 -18.20
C TYR A 527 9.48 -33.42 -16.89
N MET A 528 9.37 -32.10 -16.76
CA MET A 528 9.86 -31.39 -15.58
C MET A 528 9.05 -31.64 -14.30
N LYS A 529 7.74 -31.91 -14.42
CA LYS A 529 6.91 -32.34 -13.28
C LYS A 529 7.36 -33.70 -12.76
N LEU A 530 7.59 -34.66 -13.65
CA LEU A 530 8.13 -35.98 -13.29
C LEU A 530 9.54 -35.86 -12.69
N ALA A 531 10.44 -35.09 -13.31
CA ALA A 531 11.81 -34.90 -12.84
C ALA A 531 11.89 -34.25 -11.45
N ARG A 532 11.11 -33.17 -11.22
CA ARG A 532 11.02 -32.53 -9.89
C ARG A 532 10.46 -33.49 -8.83
N SER A 533 9.39 -34.21 -9.14
CA SER A 533 8.78 -35.17 -8.20
C SER A 533 9.72 -36.34 -7.83
N ALA A 534 10.45 -36.87 -8.82
CA ALA A 534 11.42 -37.94 -8.63
C ALA A 534 12.59 -37.53 -7.73
N LEU A 535 13.18 -36.34 -7.99
CA LEU A 535 14.23 -35.76 -7.16
C LEU A 535 13.72 -35.45 -5.76
N GLN A 536 12.54 -34.82 -5.62
CA GLN A 536 11.98 -34.45 -4.33
C GLN A 536 11.77 -35.65 -3.40
N THR A 537 11.23 -36.75 -3.94
CA THR A 537 10.97 -38.01 -3.20
C THR A 537 12.25 -38.67 -2.64
N HIS A 538 13.43 -38.26 -3.10
CA HIS A 538 14.73 -38.78 -2.66
C HIS A 538 15.54 -37.77 -1.86
N LEU A 539 15.55 -36.49 -2.27
CA LEU A 539 16.39 -35.45 -1.68
C LEU A 539 15.82 -34.84 -0.40
N ASP A 540 14.49 -34.66 -0.29
CA ASP A 540 13.84 -34.11 0.93
C ASP A 540 13.88 -35.10 2.13
N LYS A 541 14.69 -36.17 2.05
CA LYS A 541 15.05 -37.06 3.16
C LYS A 541 16.29 -36.61 3.93
N GLN A 542 17.09 -35.71 3.36
CA GLN A 542 18.29 -35.12 3.97
C GLN A 542 18.01 -33.66 4.34
N THR A 543 18.74 -33.14 5.34
CA THR A 543 18.57 -31.77 5.85
C THR A 543 19.14 -30.71 4.91
N ASP A 544 20.28 -30.97 4.27
CA ASP A 544 20.86 -30.13 3.21
C ASP A 544 21.60 -30.95 2.12
N ILE A 545 22.09 -30.26 1.09
CA ILE A 545 22.82 -30.89 -0.02
C ILE A 545 24.24 -31.35 0.34
N CYS A 546 24.83 -30.80 1.41
CA CYS A 546 26.15 -31.19 1.89
C CYS A 546 26.07 -32.53 2.66
N GLU A 547 25.00 -32.77 3.42
CA GLU A 547 24.68 -34.07 4.00
C GLU A 547 24.44 -35.11 2.89
N PHE A 548 23.66 -34.78 1.86
CA PHE A 548 23.43 -35.67 0.71
C PHE A 548 24.71 -36.05 -0.04
N LEU A 549 25.65 -35.10 -0.20
CA LEU A 549 26.94 -35.31 -0.87
C LEU A 549 28.07 -35.75 0.08
N ASN A 550 27.80 -35.99 1.37
CA ASN A 550 28.78 -36.37 2.40
C ASN A 550 29.99 -35.41 2.50
N CYS A 551 29.76 -34.10 2.30
CA CYS A 551 30.81 -33.09 2.23
C CYS A 551 31.53 -32.86 3.57
N ASP A 552 32.83 -32.58 3.51
CA ASP A 552 33.59 -32.07 4.66
C ASP A 552 33.27 -30.58 4.97
N GLN A 553 33.86 -30.02 6.03
CA GLN A 553 33.58 -28.65 6.47
C GLN A 553 34.07 -27.57 5.48
N GLU A 554 35.18 -27.80 4.76
CA GLU A 554 35.69 -26.84 3.77
C GLU A 554 34.86 -26.92 2.48
N GLN A 555 34.54 -28.14 2.05
CA GLN A 555 33.61 -28.44 0.97
C GLN A 555 32.23 -27.82 1.19
N SER A 556 31.66 -27.98 2.39
CA SER A 556 30.36 -27.41 2.74
C SER A 556 30.39 -25.88 2.74
N ALA A 557 31.49 -25.24 3.18
CA ALA A 557 31.65 -23.79 3.06
C ALA A 557 31.72 -23.32 1.60
N VAL A 558 32.36 -24.09 0.71
CA VAL A 558 32.40 -23.80 -0.74
C VAL A 558 31.02 -23.95 -1.38
N ILE A 559 30.29 -25.05 -1.13
CA ILE A 559 28.93 -25.25 -1.68
C ILE A 559 27.99 -24.16 -1.19
N ASN A 560 27.97 -23.86 0.11
CA ASN A 560 27.09 -22.83 0.66
C ASN A 560 27.39 -21.43 0.10
N SER A 561 28.66 -21.12 -0.18
CA SER A 561 29.03 -19.88 -0.89
C SER A 561 28.49 -19.84 -2.32
N ILE A 562 28.51 -20.97 -3.04
CA ILE A 562 28.00 -21.08 -4.42
C ILE A 562 26.47 -21.03 -4.45
N LEU A 563 25.77 -21.72 -3.54
CA LEU A 563 24.31 -21.64 -3.40
C LEU A 563 23.84 -20.21 -3.17
N LYS A 564 24.55 -19.46 -2.31
CA LYS A 564 24.30 -18.04 -2.04
C LYS A 564 24.50 -17.15 -3.28
N GLU A 565 25.56 -17.35 -4.05
CA GLU A 565 25.77 -16.63 -5.32
C GLU A 565 24.66 -16.95 -6.33
N CYS A 566 24.35 -18.25 -6.50
CA CYS A 566 23.29 -18.70 -7.41
C CYS A 566 21.91 -18.17 -6.99
N TRP A 567 21.61 -18.03 -5.69
CA TRP A 567 20.35 -17.46 -5.22
C TRP A 567 20.24 -15.95 -5.51
N SER A 568 21.30 -15.16 -5.27
CA SER A 568 21.30 -13.74 -5.65
C SER A 568 21.14 -13.55 -7.17
N HIS A 569 21.82 -14.38 -7.97
CA HIS A 569 21.68 -14.38 -9.42
C HIS A 569 20.26 -14.78 -9.85
N LYS A 570 19.69 -15.82 -9.23
CA LYS A 570 18.30 -16.25 -9.44
C LYS A 570 17.34 -15.10 -9.16
N LEU A 571 17.40 -14.45 -7.99
CA LEU A 571 16.54 -13.32 -7.63
C LEU A 571 16.68 -12.14 -8.59
N SER A 572 17.90 -11.86 -9.07
CA SER A 572 18.13 -10.85 -10.11
C SER A 572 17.40 -11.19 -11.42
N ILE A 573 17.38 -12.45 -11.84
CA ILE A 573 16.63 -12.92 -13.03
C ILE A 573 15.12 -12.86 -12.76
N CYS A 574 14.65 -13.26 -11.57
CA CYS A 574 13.24 -13.19 -11.17
C CYS A 574 12.68 -11.76 -11.27
N ALA A 575 13.47 -10.78 -10.83
CA ALA A 575 13.14 -9.37 -10.95
C ALA A 575 13.11 -8.91 -12.42
N LEU A 576 14.05 -9.35 -13.26
CA LEU A 576 14.08 -8.99 -14.68
C LEU A 576 12.92 -9.57 -15.48
N ASP A 577 12.56 -10.85 -15.28
CA ASP A 577 11.39 -11.47 -15.93
C ASP A 577 10.08 -10.81 -15.48
N SER A 578 10.01 -10.36 -14.21
CA SER A 578 8.90 -9.52 -13.71
C SER A 578 8.84 -8.14 -14.40
N LEU A 579 9.99 -7.49 -14.63
CA LEU A 579 10.09 -6.18 -15.30
C LEU A 579 9.75 -6.25 -16.80
N LEU A 580 10.16 -7.33 -17.47
CA LEU A 580 9.84 -7.59 -18.88
C LEU A 580 8.33 -7.67 -19.12
N SER A 581 7.62 -8.34 -18.21
CA SER A 581 6.18 -8.59 -18.27
C SER A 581 5.29 -7.48 -17.68
N LEU A 582 5.87 -6.35 -17.24
CA LEU A 582 5.10 -5.21 -16.73
C LEU A 582 4.19 -4.59 -17.80
N PRO A 583 2.86 -4.50 -17.55
CA PRO A 583 1.99 -3.65 -18.35
C PRO A 583 2.46 -2.19 -18.31
N GLU A 584 2.40 -1.49 -19.45
CA GLU A 584 2.97 -0.15 -19.64
C GLU A 584 4.51 -0.05 -19.39
N GLY A 585 5.22 -1.16 -19.16
CA GLY A 585 6.64 -1.16 -18.75
C GLY A 585 7.61 -0.50 -19.74
N ILE A 586 7.41 -0.73 -21.04
CA ILE A 586 8.18 -0.06 -22.11
C ILE A 586 7.81 1.44 -22.21
N GLN A 587 6.57 1.83 -21.92
CA GLN A 587 6.17 3.25 -21.86
C GLN A 587 6.77 3.93 -20.62
N GLY A 588 6.94 3.18 -19.53
CA GLY A 588 7.59 3.61 -18.28
C GLY A 588 9.01 4.14 -18.45
N THR A 589 9.73 3.78 -19.52
CA THR A 589 11.07 4.31 -19.80
C THR A 589 11.08 5.81 -20.12
N LEU A 590 9.92 6.40 -20.45
CA LEU A 590 9.73 7.85 -20.61
C LEU A 590 9.77 8.61 -19.27
N VAL A 591 9.63 7.91 -18.14
CA VAL A 591 9.54 8.48 -16.79
C VAL A 591 10.63 7.94 -15.86
N ILE A 592 11.10 6.70 -16.06
CA ILE A 592 12.04 6.01 -15.18
C ILE A 592 13.36 5.72 -15.93
N PRO A 593 14.44 6.51 -15.73
CA PRO A 593 15.72 6.31 -16.44
C PRO A 593 16.40 4.97 -16.13
N GLN A 594 16.22 4.42 -14.93
CA GLN A 594 16.68 3.08 -14.54
C GLN A 594 16.07 2.00 -15.44
N LEU A 595 14.79 2.14 -15.79
CA LEU A 595 14.04 1.20 -16.61
C LEU A 595 14.46 1.31 -18.09
N GLU A 596 14.69 2.52 -18.60
CA GLU A 596 15.32 2.74 -19.92
C GLU A 596 16.69 2.05 -20.01
N HIS A 597 17.47 2.06 -18.92
CA HIS A 597 18.77 1.40 -18.92
C HIS A 597 18.69 -0.13 -19.03
N ILE A 598 17.78 -0.78 -18.30
CA ILE A 598 17.62 -2.24 -18.37
C ILE A 598 17.12 -2.65 -19.76
N PHE A 599 16.05 -2.04 -20.26
CA PHE A 599 15.55 -2.35 -21.59
C PHE A 599 16.61 -2.10 -22.68
N MET A 600 17.43 -1.06 -22.56
CA MET A 600 18.58 -0.83 -23.48
C MET A 600 19.70 -1.87 -23.37
N ILE A 601 19.90 -2.53 -22.22
CA ILE A 601 20.85 -3.66 -22.10
C ILE A 601 20.24 -4.91 -22.73
N ILE A 602 18.98 -5.23 -22.38
CA ILE A 602 18.27 -6.39 -22.91
C ILE A 602 18.14 -6.32 -24.44
N LEU A 603 17.78 -5.16 -24.98
CA LEU A 603 17.70 -4.90 -26.42
C LEU A 603 19.04 -5.13 -27.13
N ARG A 604 20.16 -4.75 -26.50
CA ARG A 604 21.51 -5.04 -27.03
C ARG A 604 21.83 -6.54 -27.02
N LEU A 605 21.46 -7.26 -25.95
CA LEU A 605 21.62 -8.71 -25.90
C LEU A 605 20.78 -9.38 -27.01
N LEU A 606 19.52 -8.99 -27.18
CA LEU A 606 18.64 -9.49 -28.24
C LEU A 606 19.15 -9.15 -29.65
N SER A 607 19.79 -7.99 -29.88
CA SER A 607 20.45 -7.67 -31.16
C SER A 607 21.70 -8.53 -31.43
N THR A 608 22.24 -9.20 -30.41
CA THR A 608 23.32 -10.20 -30.54
C THR A 608 22.82 -11.65 -30.46
N ALA A 609 21.49 -11.87 -30.49
CA ALA A 609 20.94 -13.20 -30.55
C ALA A 609 21.20 -13.83 -31.94
N PRO A 610 21.77 -15.04 -32.01
CA PRO A 610 21.97 -15.71 -33.29
C PRO A 610 20.61 -16.10 -33.90
N PRO A 611 20.34 -15.81 -35.19
CA PRO A 611 19.06 -16.14 -35.81
C PRO A 611 18.83 -17.66 -35.78
N SER A 612 17.67 -18.08 -35.26
CA SER A 612 17.18 -19.47 -35.29
C SER A 612 16.07 -19.69 -36.32
N LEU A 613 15.63 -18.63 -37.00
CA LEU A 613 14.61 -18.62 -38.05
C LEU A 613 15.16 -17.89 -39.29
N LEU A 614 14.64 -18.26 -40.46
CA LEU A 614 14.94 -17.56 -41.72
C LEU A 614 14.18 -16.22 -41.78
N ASN A 615 14.74 -15.21 -42.46
CA ASN A 615 14.09 -13.89 -42.62
C ASN A 615 12.65 -14.01 -43.20
N LEU A 616 12.43 -14.93 -44.16
CA LEU A 616 11.10 -15.23 -44.70
C LEU A 616 10.10 -15.68 -43.62
N GLU A 617 10.50 -16.61 -42.75
CA GLU A 617 9.64 -17.09 -41.65
C GLU A 617 9.36 -15.97 -40.63
N LEU A 618 10.36 -15.13 -40.33
CA LEU A 618 10.17 -13.96 -39.47
C LEU A 618 9.20 -12.96 -40.10
N LYS A 619 9.29 -12.73 -41.40
CA LYS A 619 8.40 -11.84 -42.15
C LYS A 619 6.95 -12.31 -42.13
N GLU A 620 6.71 -13.60 -42.31
CA GLU A 620 5.39 -14.24 -42.20
C GLU A 620 4.86 -14.17 -40.76
N THR A 621 5.66 -14.56 -39.78
CA THR A 621 5.31 -14.50 -38.35
C THR A 621 4.93 -13.07 -37.94
N ASN A 622 5.70 -12.07 -38.38
CA ASN A 622 5.45 -10.66 -38.09
C ASN A 622 4.20 -10.11 -38.80
N SER A 623 3.88 -10.58 -40.02
CA SER A 623 2.71 -10.08 -40.75
C SER A 623 1.40 -10.56 -40.11
N VAL A 624 1.32 -11.83 -39.67
CA VAL A 624 0.18 -12.39 -38.94
C VAL A 624 -0.08 -11.61 -37.64
N LEU A 625 0.98 -11.39 -36.84
CA LEU A 625 0.88 -10.65 -35.58
C LEU A 625 0.48 -9.18 -35.79
N LEU A 626 1.06 -8.51 -36.79
CA LEU A 626 0.71 -7.13 -37.11
C LEU A 626 -0.74 -6.99 -37.62
N SER A 627 -1.25 -7.95 -38.39
CA SER A 627 -2.66 -7.92 -38.84
C SER A 627 -3.65 -8.10 -37.68
N SER A 628 -3.39 -9.00 -36.73
CA SER A 628 -4.25 -9.14 -35.53
C SER A 628 -4.22 -7.88 -34.67
N ILE A 629 -3.02 -7.31 -34.43
CA ILE A 629 -2.86 -6.05 -33.70
C ILE A 629 -3.65 -4.93 -34.38
N GLN A 630 -3.58 -4.80 -35.71
CA GLN A 630 -4.28 -3.79 -36.49
C GLN A 630 -5.81 -3.97 -36.48
N PHE A 631 -6.30 -5.22 -36.47
CA PHE A 631 -7.72 -5.55 -36.43
C PHE A 631 -8.39 -5.20 -35.09
N GLN A 632 -7.62 -5.17 -33.99
CA GLN A 632 -8.12 -4.85 -32.64
C GLN A 632 -7.80 -3.38 -32.26
N PRO A 633 -8.77 -2.44 -32.24
CA PRO A 633 -8.47 -1.01 -32.05
C PRO A 633 -7.72 -0.67 -30.74
N GLN A 634 -7.96 -1.46 -29.68
CA GLN A 634 -7.26 -1.31 -28.40
C GLN A 634 -5.78 -1.71 -28.50
N LEU A 635 -5.45 -2.79 -29.24
CA LEU A 635 -4.06 -3.20 -29.48
C LEU A 635 -3.37 -2.25 -30.47
N THR A 636 -4.05 -1.77 -31.52
CA THR A 636 -3.52 -0.73 -32.41
C THR A 636 -3.09 0.51 -31.62
N LEU A 637 -3.93 1.00 -30.71
CA LEU A 637 -3.60 2.16 -29.89
C LEU A 637 -2.45 1.84 -28.92
N ALA A 638 -2.52 0.73 -28.19
CA ALA A 638 -1.45 0.31 -27.27
C ALA A 638 -0.09 0.15 -27.97
N PHE A 639 -0.07 -0.47 -29.16
CA PHE A 639 1.13 -0.70 -29.96
C PHE A 639 1.71 0.60 -30.53
N SER A 640 0.87 1.54 -30.97
CA SER A 640 1.33 2.85 -31.44
C SER A 640 1.99 3.69 -30.33
N VAL A 641 1.45 3.66 -29.11
CA VAL A 641 2.05 4.34 -27.94
C VAL A 641 3.31 3.60 -27.47
N PHE A 642 3.30 2.26 -27.48
CA PHE A 642 4.48 1.42 -27.18
C PHE A 642 5.65 1.73 -28.13
N LEU A 643 5.41 1.85 -29.43
CA LEU A 643 6.44 2.18 -30.42
C LEU A 643 7.02 3.60 -30.27
N SER A 644 6.35 4.50 -29.54
CA SER A 644 6.89 5.85 -29.25
C SER A 644 8.02 5.86 -28.20
N ALA A 645 8.35 4.70 -27.60
CA ALA A 645 9.44 4.59 -26.63
C ALA A 645 10.83 4.86 -27.27
N PRO A 646 11.65 5.81 -26.76
CA PRO A 646 12.91 6.23 -27.38
C PRO A 646 13.97 5.11 -27.59
N LEU A 647 13.84 4.00 -26.85
CA LEU A 647 14.70 2.83 -27.00
C LEU A 647 14.55 2.14 -28.37
N PHE A 648 13.41 2.29 -29.05
CA PHE A 648 13.22 1.69 -30.38
C PHE A 648 13.88 2.47 -31.51
N GLY A 649 14.13 3.78 -31.37
CA GLY A 649 14.93 4.53 -32.34
C GLY A 649 16.38 4.02 -32.38
N LYS A 650 16.93 3.70 -31.20
CA LYS A 650 18.25 3.06 -31.04
C LYS A 650 18.31 1.62 -31.56
N LEU A 651 17.17 1.01 -31.91
CA LEU A 651 17.09 -0.29 -32.60
C LEU A 651 17.24 -0.09 -34.11
N ASP A 652 16.61 0.93 -34.70
CA ASP A 652 16.76 1.28 -36.12
C ASP A 652 18.19 1.78 -36.46
N GLU A 653 18.92 2.27 -35.45
CA GLU A 653 20.35 2.62 -35.56
C GLU A 653 21.29 1.38 -35.62
N THR A 654 20.81 0.17 -35.30
CA THR A 654 21.66 -1.04 -35.33
C THR A 654 21.75 -1.66 -36.74
N PRO A 655 22.93 -2.16 -37.16
CA PRO A 655 23.12 -2.77 -38.48
C PRO A 655 22.51 -4.18 -38.51
N MET A 656 21.20 -4.26 -38.66
CA MET A 656 20.39 -5.47 -38.48
C MET A 656 19.23 -5.51 -39.49
N GLU A 657 18.73 -6.71 -39.81
CA GLU A 657 17.62 -6.87 -40.75
C GLU A 657 16.31 -6.30 -40.18
N LYS A 658 15.50 -5.65 -41.04
CA LYS A 658 14.28 -4.94 -40.64
C LYS A 658 13.25 -5.87 -40.03
N GLU A 659 13.10 -7.05 -40.62
CA GLU A 659 12.22 -8.11 -40.14
C GLU A 659 12.65 -8.57 -38.73
N TYR A 660 13.96 -8.70 -38.49
CA TYR A 660 14.50 -9.09 -37.18
C TYR A 660 14.27 -8.00 -36.10
N ALA A 661 14.50 -6.73 -36.44
CA ALA A 661 14.18 -5.59 -35.59
C ALA A 661 12.68 -5.52 -35.24
N GLN A 662 11.82 -5.82 -36.22
CA GLN A 662 10.38 -5.89 -36.01
C GLN A 662 9.97 -7.07 -35.12
N SER A 663 10.63 -8.22 -35.24
CA SER A 663 10.42 -9.38 -34.37
C SER A 663 10.77 -9.07 -32.91
N ILE A 664 11.84 -8.30 -32.64
CA ILE A 664 12.21 -7.85 -31.29
C ILE A 664 11.14 -6.91 -30.70
N ARG A 665 10.56 -6.00 -31.51
CA ARG A 665 9.45 -5.13 -31.07
C ARG A 665 8.22 -5.94 -30.68
N LEU A 666 7.83 -6.91 -31.51
CA LEU A 666 6.68 -7.78 -31.26
C LEU A 666 6.93 -8.72 -30.06
N PHE A 667 8.15 -9.22 -29.88
CA PHE A 667 8.56 -9.98 -28.70
C PHE A 667 8.32 -9.21 -27.39
N PHE A 668 8.83 -7.97 -27.28
CA PHE A 668 8.57 -7.13 -26.12
C PHE A 668 7.07 -6.79 -25.95
N PHE A 669 6.32 -6.62 -27.05
CA PHE A 669 4.89 -6.34 -26.99
C PHE A 669 4.08 -7.55 -26.49
N ILE A 670 4.36 -8.76 -26.95
CA ILE A 670 3.72 -10.02 -26.50
C ILE A 670 3.94 -10.23 -24.99
N LEU A 671 5.14 -9.92 -24.46
CA LEU A 671 5.42 -10.03 -23.03
C LEU A 671 4.57 -9.08 -22.16
N GLN A 672 4.21 -7.90 -22.66
CA GLN A 672 3.39 -6.91 -21.94
C GLN A 672 1.90 -7.02 -22.28
N HIS A 673 1.56 -7.70 -23.38
CA HIS A 673 0.19 -7.97 -23.83
C HIS A 673 -0.02 -9.49 -24.10
N PRO A 674 0.03 -10.34 -23.06
CA PRO A 674 -0.06 -11.81 -23.18
C PRO A 674 -1.41 -12.34 -23.69
N LEU A 675 -2.37 -11.45 -23.99
CA LEU A 675 -3.60 -11.79 -24.71
C LEU A 675 -3.33 -12.46 -26.06
N LEU A 676 -2.26 -12.03 -26.76
CA LEU A 676 -1.85 -12.61 -28.06
C LEU A 676 -1.46 -14.10 -27.98
N LEU A 677 -1.07 -14.59 -26.80
CA LEU A 677 -0.78 -16.02 -26.56
C LEU A 677 -2.04 -16.87 -26.38
N ARG A 678 -3.21 -16.22 -26.28
CA ARG A 678 -4.54 -16.81 -26.07
C ARG A 678 -5.56 -16.26 -27.09
N ASP A 679 -5.08 -15.72 -28.20
CA ASP A 679 -5.92 -15.22 -29.29
C ASP A 679 -6.76 -16.38 -29.86
N PRO A 680 -8.06 -16.16 -30.19
CA PRO A 680 -8.88 -17.20 -30.81
C PRO A 680 -8.40 -17.64 -32.20
N ASP A 681 -7.57 -16.86 -32.90
CA ASP A 681 -6.88 -17.33 -34.10
C ASP A 681 -5.65 -18.18 -33.72
N PRO A 682 -5.63 -19.49 -34.04
CA PRO A 682 -4.49 -20.35 -33.73
C PRO A 682 -3.20 -19.88 -34.40
N ASN A 683 -3.27 -19.22 -35.56
CA ASN A 683 -2.09 -18.72 -36.27
C ASN A 683 -1.41 -17.58 -35.50
N VAL A 684 -2.19 -16.73 -34.82
CA VAL A 684 -1.71 -15.61 -33.97
C VAL A 684 -1.09 -16.16 -32.69
N ALA A 685 -1.74 -17.14 -32.06
CA ALA A 685 -1.23 -17.81 -30.86
C ALA A 685 0.04 -18.63 -31.14
N GLU A 686 0.13 -19.31 -32.28
CA GLU A 686 1.33 -20.04 -32.72
C GLU A 686 2.46 -19.07 -33.09
N SER A 687 2.20 -18.03 -33.88
CA SER A 687 3.17 -16.98 -34.21
C SER A 687 3.77 -16.32 -32.96
N SER A 688 2.92 -16.06 -31.96
CA SER A 688 3.36 -15.51 -30.67
C SER A 688 4.28 -16.47 -29.90
N LYS A 689 3.93 -17.76 -29.84
CA LYS A 689 4.76 -18.80 -29.22
C LYS A 689 6.08 -19.00 -29.99
N LYS A 690 6.07 -18.88 -31.32
CA LYS A 690 7.26 -18.98 -32.18
C LYS A 690 8.26 -17.86 -31.85
N LEU A 691 7.82 -16.59 -31.80
CA LEU A 691 8.69 -15.48 -31.39
C LEU A 691 9.22 -15.62 -29.95
N LEU A 692 8.39 -16.04 -28.99
CA LEU A 692 8.86 -16.30 -27.63
C LEU A 692 9.91 -17.42 -27.59
N SER A 693 9.72 -18.50 -28.34
CA SER A 693 10.67 -19.62 -28.43
C SER A 693 11.99 -19.22 -29.13
N THR A 694 11.95 -18.29 -30.08
CA THR A 694 13.15 -17.71 -30.69
C THR A 694 13.97 -16.90 -29.70
N PHE A 695 13.35 -15.93 -29.00
CA PHE A 695 14.09 -14.91 -28.24
C PHE A 695 14.21 -15.17 -26.74
N PHE A 696 13.19 -15.72 -26.08
CA PHE A 696 13.15 -15.80 -24.62
C PHE A 696 14.20 -16.78 -24.04
N PRO A 697 14.41 -17.98 -24.60
CA PRO A 697 15.46 -18.88 -24.12
C PRO A 697 16.86 -18.26 -24.25
N TYR A 698 17.18 -17.66 -25.41
CA TYR A 698 18.44 -16.94 -25.58
C TYR A 698 18.61 -15.83 -24.54
N LEU A 699 17.57 -15.06 -24.26
CA LEU A 699 17.64 -14.00 -23.25
C LEU A 699 17.89 -14.60 -21.87
N GLN A 700 17.12 -15.59 -21.44
CA GLN A 700 17.30 -16.29 -20.16
C GLN A 700 18.71 -16.89 -20.03
N GLN A 701 19.30 -17.36 -21.13
CA GLN A 701 20.69 -17.81 -21.18
C GLN A 701 21.71 -16.66 -21.07
N ALA A 702 21.47 -15.56 -21.77
CA ALA A 702 22.35 -14.38 -21.80
C ALA A 702 22.37 -13.62 -20.47
N LEU A 703 21.26 -13.63 -19.72
CA LEU A 703 21.14 -13.11 -18.36
C LEU A 703 21.93 -13.96 -17.34
N ARG A 704 22.13 -15.26 -17.61
CA ARG A 704 22.96 -16.17 -16.80
C ARG A 704 24.47 -16.07 -17.07
N LYS A 705 24.93 -15.35 -18.10
CA LYS A 705 26.37 -15.06 -18.24
C LYS A 705 26.83 -14.07 -17.17
N HIS A 706 27.82 -14.44 -16.37
CA HIS A 706 28.34 -13.66 -15.23
C HIS A 706 28.77 -12.21 -15.60
N SER A 707 29.31 -12.02 -16.81
CA SER A 707 29.68 -10.71 -17.38
C SER A 707 28.49 -9.81 -17.74
N ASN A 708 27.28 -10.37 -17.82
CA ASN A 708 26.02 -9.62 -17.95
C ASN A 708 25.33 -9.48 -16.59
N HIS A 709 25.33 -10.54 -15.77
CA HIS A 709 24.78 -10.50 -14.40
C HIS A 709 25.36 -9.33 -13.59
N LYS A 710 26.69 -9.19 -13.50
CA LYS A 710 27.36 -8.08 -12.79
C LYS A 710 27.03 -6.67 -13.33
N LYS A 711 26.47 -6.55 -14.54
CA LYS A 711 25.95 -5.29 -15.09
C LYS A 711 24.51 -5.04 -14.67
N LEU A 712 23.72 -6.11 -14.55
CA LEU A 712 22.26 -6.09 -14.35
C LEU A 712 21.87 -6.13 -12.87
N GLU A 713 22.57 -6.91 -12.05
CA GLU A 713 22.46 -7.02 -10.58
C GLU A 713 22.34 -5.64 -9.93
N VAL A 714 23.33 -4.78 -10.16
CA VAL A 714 23.40 -3.40 -9.65
C VAL A 714 22.29 -2.50 -10.23
N ILE A 715 21.58 -2.91 -11.29
CA ILE A 715 20.43 -2.17 -11.84
C ILE A 715 19.10 -2.74 -11.32
N SER A 716 19.00 -4.04 -11.05
CA SER A 716 17.92 -4.60 -10.21
C SER A 716 17.96 -4.02 -8.80
N GLU A 717 19.15 -3.83 -8.19
CA GLU A 717 19.31 -3.02 -6.96
C GLU A 717 18.70 -1.62 -7.14
N THR A 718 18.98 -0.94 -8.27
CA THR A 718 18.44 0.42 -8.50
C THR A 718 16.93 0.45 -8.65
N LEU A 719 16.32 -0.55 -9.30
CA LEU A 719 14.87 -0.58 -9.52
C LEU A 719 14.11 -1.04 -8.29
N TRP A 720 14.61 -2.03 -7.53
CA TRP A 720 14.06 -2.35 -6.22
C TRP A 720 14.15 -1.13 -5.30
N GLY A 721 15.32 -0.53 -5.12
CA GLY A 721 15.46 0.66 -4.27
C GLY A 721 14.60 1.85 -4.71
N LEU A 722 14.33 2.00 -6.01
CA LEU A 722 13.39 3.00 -6.52
C LEU A 722 11.93 2.61 -6.27
N PHE A 723 11.51 1.36 -6.54
CA PHE A 723 10.14 0.90 -6.30
C PHE A 723 9.81 0.66 -4.81
N CYS A 724 10.81 0.70 -3.92
CA CYS A 724 10.63 0.71 -2.47
C CYS A 724 10.37 2.13 -1.88
N SER A 725 10.17 3.16 -2.71
CA SER A 725 9.78 4.51 -2.26
C SER A 725 8.28 4.75 -2.48
N CYS A 726 7.45 4.74 -1.44
CA CYS A 726 5.99 4.89 -1.58
C CYS A 726 5.55 6.37 -1.67
N PRO A 727 5.09 6.87 -2.84
CA PRO A 727 4.60 8.25 -2.99
C PRO A 727 3.21 8.43 -2.36
N PRO A 728 2.78 9.68 -2.07
CA PRO A 728 1.40 9.95 -1.70
C PRO A 728 0.44 9.64 -2.87
N LYS A 729 -0.82 9.34 -2.52
CA LYS A 729 -1.90 9.28 -3.50
C LYS A 729 -2.12 10.68 -4.09
N LEU A 730 -2.22 10.73 -5.42
CA LEU A 730 -2.52 11.95 -6.17
C LEU A 730 -3.93 11.84 -6.71
N ASP A 731 -4.89 12.16 -5.85
CA ASP A 731 -6.31 12.23 -6.21
C ASP A 731 -6.58 13.46 -7.11
N SER A 732 -7.78 13.56 -7.67
CA SER A 732 -8.13 14.60 -8.66
C SER A 732 -8.08 16.05 -8.13
N GLU A 733 -8.13 16.25 -6.81
CA GLU A 733 -8.10 17.57 -6.18
C GLU A 733 -6.80 17.82 -5.41
N ILE A 734 -5.92 18.67 -5.95
CA ILE A 734 -4.62 18.97 -5.34
C ILE A 734 -4.77 20.07 -4.28
N ASN A 735 -5.30 19.66 -3.12
CA ASN A 735 -5.40 20.47 -1.91
C ASN A 735 -3.99 20.72 -1.28
N PRO A 736 -3.82 21.66 -0.32
CA PRO A 736 -2.50 21.96 0.24
C PRO A 736 -1.87 20.81 1.05
N GLN A 737 -2.64 19.84 1.55
CA GLN A 737 -2.10 18.65 2.22
C GLN A 737 -1.48 17.68 1.21
N VAL A 738 -2.08 17.52 0.02
CA VAL A 738 -1.50 16.80 -1.12
C VAL A 738 -0.20 17.48 -1.59
N VAL A 739 -0.17 18.82 -1.59
CA VAL A 739 1.06 19.59 -1.85
C VAL A 739 2.14 19.29 -0.81
N GLU A 740 1.85 19.42 0.49
CA GLU A 740 2.82 19.17 1.57
C GLU A 740 3.35 17.73 1.52
N SER A 741 2.46 16.74 1.46
CA SER A 741 2.86 15.33 1.44
C SER A 741 3.71 14.97 0.21
N THR A 742 3.44 15.55 -0.96
CA THR A 742 4.26 15.36 -2.17
C THR A 742 5.63 16.00 -2.02
N VAL A 743 5.71 17.23 -1.51
CA VAL A 743 6.98 17.94 -1.28
C VAL A 743 7.82 17.20 -0.24
N MET A 744 7.24 16.81 0.89
CA MET A 744 7.93 16.07 1.96
C MET A 744 8.37 14.66 1.50
N PHE A 745 7.59 13.99 0.64
CA PHE A 745 8.01 12.73 0.02
C PHE A 745 9.26 12.90 -0.87
N LEU A 746 9.25 13.88 -1.78
CA LEU A 746 10.38 14.15 -2.68
C LEU A 746 11.66 14.56 -1.90
N ILE A 747 11.50 15.23 -0.76
CA ILE A 747 12.59 15.57 0.16
C ILE A 747 13.10 14.34 0.92
N ARG A 748 12.21 13.43 1.36
CA ARG A 748 12.57 12.19 2.06
C ARG A 748 13.28 11.17 1.16
N TYR A 749 12.89 11.07 -0.11
CA TYR A 749 13.44 10.13 -1.08
C TYR A 749 14.03 10.86 -2.30
N PRO A 750 15.19 11.56 -2.20
CA PRO A 750 15.73 12.40 -3.28
C PRO A 750 15.98 11.68 -4.61
N VAL A 751 16.10 10.35 -4.62
CA VAL A 751 16.18 9.53 -5.85
C VAL A 751 14.97 9.72 -6.77
N THR A 752 13.80 9.99 -6.19
CA THR A 752 12.52 10.19 -6.91
C THR A 752 12.41 11.55 -7.58
N LEU A 753 13.30 12.52 -7.26
CA LEU A 753 13.35 13.82 -7.94
C LEU A 753 13.58 13.66 -9.45
N SER A 754 14.35 12.66 -9.87
CA SER A 754 14.61 12.39 -11.30
C SER A 754 13.38 11.93 -12.10
N LEU A 755 12.28 11.57 -11.45
CA LEU A 755 10.98 11.33 -12.09
C LEU A 755 10.29 12.66 -12.46
N CYS A 756 10.52 13.72 -11.67
CA CYS A 756 9.89 15.03 -11.84
C CYS A 756 10.55 15.85 -12.96
N ASP A 757 9.87 16.87 -13.46
CA ASP A 757 10.45 17.83 -14.40
C ASP A 757 11.46 18.77 -13.71
N PRO A 758 12.47 19.32 -14.45
CA PRO A 758 13.51 20.15 -13.84
C PRO A 758 13.00 21.38 -13.08
N LYS A 759 11.79 21.87 -13.40
CA LYS A 759 11.16 23.01 -12.70
C LYS A 759 10.67 22.64 -11.30
N LEU A 760 10.08 21.45 -11.12
CA LEU A 760 9.74 20.94 -9.80
C LEU A 760 11.01 20.52 -9.03
N GLN A 761 11.98 19.88 -9.70
CA GLN A 761 13.27 19.54 -9.07
C GLN A 761 13.96 20.78 -8.47
N GLN A 762 14.14 21.84 -9.25
CA GLN A 762 14.77 23.06 -8.76
C GLN A 762 13.98 23.70 -7.62
N ALA A 763 12.64 23.76 -7.71
CA ALA A 763 11.82 24.31 -6.64
C ALA A 763 11.97 23.56 -5.29
N ILE A 764 12.16 22.23 -5.32
CA ILE A 764 12.46 21.42 -4.12
C ILE A 764 13.88 21.71 -3.59
N LEU A 765 14.85 21.94 -4.48
CA LEU A 765 16.22 22.33 -4.07
C LEU A 765 16.26 23.74 -3.46
N ASP A 766 15.47 24.68 -4.00
CA ASP A 766 15.37 26.06 -3.54
C ASP A 766 14.79 26.11 -2.11
N ILE A 767 13.62 25.49 -1.89
CA ILE A 767 12.89 25.55 -0.60
C ILE A 767 13.65 24.88 0.56
N VAL A 768 14.45 23.85 0.27
CA VAL A 768 15.29 23.18 1.28
C VAL A 768 16.56 23.99 1.59
N GLN A 769 17.00 24.88 0.69
CA GLN A 769 18.10 25.80 0.93
C GLN A 769 17.64 27.06 1.70
N SER A 770 16.47 27.63 1.39
CA SER A 770 15.90 28.76 2.14
C SER A 770 15.52 28.41 3.58
N SER A 771 15.02 27.20 3.82
CA SER A 771 14.66 26.76 5.17
C SER A 771 15.87 26.55 6.10
N SER A 772 17.08 26.38 5.55
CA SER A 772 18.25 25.88 6.27
C SER A 772 19.33 26.91 6.61
N SER A 773 20.13 26.57 7.62
CA SER A 773 21.47 27.14 7.78
C SER A 773 22.50 26.17 7.21
N HIS A 774 23.15 26.56 6.11
CA HIS A 774 24.22 25.78 5.48
C HIS A 774 25.40 25.48 6.43
N HIS A 775 25.61 26.32 7.46
CA HIS A 775 26.61 26.10 8.50
C HIS A 775 26.17 24.95 9.44
N ALA A 776 24.96 25.03 9.99
CA ALA A 776 24.43 24.01 10.89
C ALA A 776 24.36 22.64 10.20
N ALA A 777 23.92 22.58 8.93
CA ALA A 777 23.91 21.35 8.17
C ALA A 777 25.32 20.77 7.96
N ARG A 778 26.34 21.61 7.71
CA ARG A 778 27.75 21.17 7.61
C ARG A 778 28.28 20.61 8.93
N GLU A 779 28.00 21.26 10.05
CA GLU A 779 28.47 20.84 11.38
C GLU A 779 27.79 19.56 11.84
N LEU A 780 26.47 19.44 11.68
CA LEU A 780 25.74 18.22 12.00
C LEU A 780 26.23 17.04 11.17
N ILE A 781 26.43 17.18 9.86
CA ILE A 781 27.03 16.11 9.03
C ILE A 781 28.44 15.73 9.53
N ARG A 782 29.25 16.69 9.97
CA ARG A 782 30.60 16.41 10.52
C ARG A 782 30.50 15.63 11.83
N ASN A 783 29.60 16.01 12.73
CA ASN A 783 29.42 15.37 14.03
C ASN A 783 28.79 13.97 13.88
N ILE A 784 27.79 13.81 13.00
CA ILE A 784 27.21 12.53 12.60
C ILE A 784 28.29 11.59 12.08
N LYS A 785 29.17 12.04 11.18
CA LYS A 785 30.29 11.23 10.66
C LYS A 785 31.31 10.81 11.72
N ALA A 786 31.33 11.43 12.89
CA ALA A 786 32.22 11.06 13.99
C ALA A 786 31.59 10.04 14.96
N GLN A 787 30.26 9.84 14.92
CA GLN A 787 29.53 8.96 15.84
C GLN A 787 28.74 7.83 15.14
N TYR A 788 28.19 8.11 13.96
CA TYR A 788 27.30 7.26 13.15
C TYR A 788 27.86 7.09 11.73
N LEU A 789 29.14 6.69 11.65
CA LEU A 789 29.88 6.61 10.38
C LEU A 789 29.37 5.47 9.48
N MET A 790 28.90 4.36 10.06
CA MET A 790 28.44 3.20 9.29
C MET A 790 27.11 3.51 8.60
N GLU A 791 26.18 4.09 9.33
CA GLU A 791 24.86 4.55 8.90
C GLU A 791 24.99 5.62 7.81
N TRP A 792 25.88 6.61 8.02
CA TRP A 792 26.15 7.62 7.00
C TRP A 792 26.74 7.01 5.73
N ASN A 793 27.66 6.06 5.84
CA ASN A 793 28.25 5.40 4.67
C ASN A 793 27.24 4.48 3.96
N ALA A 794 26.38 3.78 4.70
CA ALA A 794 25.30 2.97 4.16
C ALA A 794 24.27 3.83 3.41
N PHE A 795 23.84 4.95 3.99
CA PHE A 795 22.99 5.95 3.33
C PHE A 795 23.59 6.43 2.00
N ILE A 796 24.86 6.84 2.02
CA ILE A 796 25.54 7.36 0.84
C ILE A 796 25.83 6.27 -0.20
N LYS A 797 26.02 5.00 0.21
CA LYS A 797 26.05 3.85 -0.71
C LYS A 797 24.69 3.70 -1.38
N HIS A 798 23.62 3.50 -0.61
CA HIS A 798 22.26 3.30 -1.10
C HIS A 798 21.79 4.42 -2.04
N LEU A 799 21.94 5.69 -1.63
CA LEU A 799 21.58 6.87 -2.43
C LEU A 799 22.30 6.90 -3.79
N ASN A 800 23.56 6.47 -3.85
CA ASN A 800 24.35 6.44 -5.09
C ASN A 800 24.12 5.18 -5.93
N THR A 801 23.75 4.05 -5.32
CA THR A 801 23.26 2.87 -6.04
C THR A 801 21.95 3.22 -6.73
N VAL A 802 20.89 3.58 -5.99
CA VAL A 802 19.55 3.83 -6.54
C VAL A 802 19.56 5.03 -7.52
N GLY A 803 20.35 6.07 -7.22
CA GLY A 803 20.54 7.24 -8.07
C GLY A 803 21.47 7.06 -9.28
N ARG A 804 22.06 5.87 -9.49
CA ARG A 804 23.18 5.64 -10.44
C ARG A 804 22.88 6.09 -11.88
N ARG A 805 21.64 5.91 -12.36
CA ARG A 805 21.28 6.30 -13.74
C ARG A 805 21.09 7.80 -13.88
N SER A 806 20.41 8.42 -12.92
CA SER A 806 20.20 9.86 -12.82
C SER A 806 21.52 10.65 -12.69
N SER A 807 22.61 10.00 -12.26
CA SER A 807 23.95 10.60 -12.21
C SER A 807 24.91 10.14 -13.33
N GLN A 808 24.56 9.11 -14.11
CA GLN A 808 25.37 8.65 -15.26
C GLN A 808 25.39 9.66 -16.41
N GLU A 809 24.29 10.36 -16.65
CA GLU A 809 24.22 11.50 -17.60
C GLU A 809 25.23 12.61 -17.24
N TYR A 810 25.66 12.66 -15.98
CA TYR A 810 26.57 13.67 -15.41
C TYR A 810 27.90 13.07 -14.91
N LYS A 811 28.21 11.79 -15.18
CA LYS A 811 29.39 11.01 -14.72
C LYS A 811 29.70 11.07 -13.20
N THR A 812 28.79 11.59 -12.38
CA THR A 812 29.03 11.97 -10.98
C THR A 812 28.28 11.03 -10.02
N ARG A 813 28.39 11.26 -8.71
CA ARG A 813 27.60 10.56 -7.68
C ARG A 813 26.38 11.42 -7.34
N LEU A 814 25.18 10.84 -7.23
CA LEU A 814 23.98 11.61 -6.83
C LEU A 814 24.21 12.37 -5.51
N SER A 815 24.89 11.75 -4.54
CA SER A 815 25.25 12.38 -3.26
C SER A 815 26.28 13.52 -3.36
N SER A 816 26.79 13.84 -4.56
CA SER A 816 27.64 15.01 -4.84
C SER A 816 26.90 16.11 -5.61
N LEU A 817 25.70 15.84 -6.13
CA LEU A 817 24.83 16.79 -6.82
C LEU A 817 23.80 17.44 -5.88
N LEU A 818 23.43 16.76 -4.79
CA LEU A 818 22.44 17.26 -3.82
C LEU A 818 23.07 18.21 -2.77
N PRO A 819 22.35 19.25 -2.32
CA PRO A 819 22.80 20.14 -1.26
C PRO A 819 22.87 19.40 0.10
N LYS A 820 23.70 19.91 1.01
CA LYS A 820 23.98 19.27 2.31
C LYS A 820 22.76 19.25 3.22
N GLU A 821 21.92 20.26 3.08
CA GLU A 821 20.62 20.45 3.68
C GLU A 821 19.67 19.29 3.36
N LEU A 822 19.57 18.95 2.07
CA LEU A 822 18.73 17.85 1.58
C LEU A 822 19.36 16.49 1.95
N LEU A 823 20.68 16.34 1.83
CA LEU A 823 21.38 15.12 2.25
C LEU A 823 21.19 14.84 3.75
N LEU A 824 21.31 15.86 4.59
CA LEU A 824 21.07 15.73 6.03
C LEU A 824 19.59 15.45 6.32
N THR A 825 18.67 16.19 5.72
CA THR A 825 17.23 16.00 5.93
C THR A 825 16.76 14.61 5.48
N ALA A 826 17.26 14.12 4.34
CA ALA A 826 16.97 12.77 3.86
C ALA A 826 17.64 11.68 4.71
N PHE A 827 18.92 11.84 5.08
CA PHE A 827 19.61 10.93 6.01
C PHE A 827 18.85 10.79 7.34
N LEU A 828 18.47 11.93 7.92
CA LEU A 828 17.68 11.99 9.15
C LEU A 828 16.34 11.26 8.96
N ASN A 829 15.53 11.59 7.94
CA ASN A 829 14.25 10.90 7.69
C ASN A 829 14.38 9.41 7.29
N HIS A 830 15.61 8.93 7.03
CA HIS A 830 15.93 7.54 6.73
C HIS A 830 16.43 6.78 7.98
N TYR A 831 17.11 7.44 8.92
CA TYR A 831 17.62 6.89 10.19
C TYR A 831 17.00 7.58 11.43
N PRO A 832 15.70 7.44 11.72
CA PRO A 832 15.05 8.05 12.89
C PRO A 832 15.65 7.62 14.24
N GLN A 833 16.34 6.49 14.28
CA GLN A 833 17.07 5.97 15.44
C GLN A 833 18.33 6.76 15.83
N ILE A 834 18.72 7.80 15.07
CA ILE A 834 19.90 8.64 15.35
C ILE A 834 19.57 9.89 16.19
N TRP A 835 18.28 10.27 16.32
CA TRP A 835 17.86 11.39 17.17
C TRP A 835 17.15 11.10 18.51
N PRO A 836 17.04 9.85 19.05
CA PRO A 836 16.38 9.67 20.34
C PRO A 836 17.10 10.45 21.45
N LEU A 837 16.30 10.96 22.38
CA LEU A 837 16.59 12.14 23.22
C LEU A 837 17.78 12.03 24.21
N SER A 838 18.49 10.90 24.27
CA SER A 838 19.55 10.62 25.24
C SER A 838 20.91 11.25 24.91
N SER A 839 21.17 11.63 23.66
CA SER A 839 22.44 12.25 23.25
C SER A 839 22.27 13.71 22.82
N THR A 840 23.29 14.53 23.08
CA THR A 840 23.30 15.95 22.70
C THR A 840 23.27 16.14 21.18
N LEU A 841 23.94 15.27 20.42
CA LEU A 841 23.85 15.27 18.95
C LEU A 841 22.45 14.88 18.49
N GLY A 842 21.81 13.89 19.13
CA GLY A 842 20.46 13.46 18.79
C GLY A 842 19.43 14.58 18.97
N GLN A 843 19.50 15.29 20.10
CA GLN A 843 18.67 16.49 20.36
C GLN A 843 18.89 17.59 19.30
N GLN A 844 20.14 17.85 18.90
CA GLN A 844 20.44 18.82 17.83
C GLN A 844 19.89 18.36 16.47
N CYS A 845 19.96 17.07 16.15
CA CYS A 845 19.40 16.49 14.92
C CYS A 845 17.86 16.57 14.90
N GLN A 846 17.18 16.28 16.02
CA GLN A 846 15.72 16.44 16.14
C GLN A 846 15.32 17.91 15.95
N ALA A 847 15.96 18.83 16.69
CA ALA A 847 15.66 20.26 16.60
C ALA A 847 15.89 20.84 15.20
N TYR A 848 16.94 20.41 14.50
CA TYR A 848 17.18 20.76 13.10
C TYR A 848 16.04 20.26 12.20
N LEU A 849 15.66 18.98 12.29
CA LEU A 849 14.61 18.39 11.43
C LEU A 849 13.23 19.02 11.68
N GLU A 850 12.86 19.26 12.93
CA GLU A 850 11.61 19.94 13.29
C GLU A 850 11.61 21.38 12.77
N GLN A 851 12.72 22.13 12.92
CA GLN A 851 12.84 23.48 12.37
C GLN A 851 12.76 23.48 10.83
N GLN A 852 13.41 22.54 10.15
CA GLN A 852 13.32 22.41 8.68
C GLN A 852 11.88 22.14 8.23
N THR A 853 11.25 21.12 8.81
CA THR A 853 9.89 20.71 8.43
C THR A 853 8.88 21.84 8.65
N ASN A 854 8.98 22.56 9.77
CA ASN A 854 8.08 23.67 10.07
C ASN A 854 8.31 24.89 9.17
N LYS A 855 9.55 25.20 8.79
CA LYS A 855 9.85 26.25 7.81
C LYS A 855 9.37 25.89 6.40
N ILE A 856 9.59 24.65 5.94
CA ILE A 856 9.11 24.17 4.64
C ILE A 856 7.58 24.31 4.58
N ARG A 857 6.85 23.89 5.63
CA ARG A 857 5.41 24.13 5.77
C ARG A 857 5.03 25.62 5.67
N GLN A 858 5.74 26.49 6.40
CA GLN A 858 5.50 27.93 6.36
C GLN A 858 5.73 28.51 4.96
N GLU A 859 6.77 28.11 4.23
CA GLU A 859 7.05 28.59 2.86
C GLU A 859 6.05 28.06 1.82
N LEU A 860 5.55 26.82 1.99
CA LEU A 860 4.46 26.25 1.18
C LEU A 860 3.15 27.03 1.37
N LEU A 861 2.79 27.32 2.62
CA LEU A 861 1.53 28.00 2.99
C LEU A 861 1.56 29.51 2.70
N ALA A 862 2.63 30.22 3.08
CA ALA A 862 2.62 31.68 3.14
C ALA A 862 2.77 32.39 1.79
N ASN A 863 3.50 31.81 0.83
CA ASN A 863 3.97 32.57 -0.33
C ASN A 863 3.74 31.94 -1.72
N ASN A 864 3.47 30.63 -1.84
CA ASN A 864 3.52 29.96 -3.15
C ASN A 864 2.50 28.83 -3.42
N GLN A 865 1.44 28.64 -2.62
CA GLN A 865 0.50 27.52 -2.76
C GLN A 865 0.03 27.28 -4.22
N LEU A 866 -0.42 28.33 -4.92
CA LEU A 866 -0.92 28.20 -6.31
C LEU A 866 0.19 27.96 -7.36
N ARG A 867 1.45 28.29 -7.06
CA ARG A 867 2.63 27.87 -7.85
C ARG A 867 2.92 26.40 -7.62
N TRP A 868 2.92 25.95 -6.37
CA TRP A 868 3.16 24.54 -6.01
C TRP A 868 2.09 23.61 -6.55
N GLN A 869 0.81 23.97 -6.45
CA GLN A 869 -0.29 23.25 -7.10
C GLN A 869 -0.03 23.11 -8.61
N LYS A 870 0.30 24.19 -9.33
CA LYS A 870 0.60 24.13 -10.77
C LYS A 870 1.82 23.26 -11.12
N LEU A 871 2.88 23.28 -10.30
CA LEU A 871 4.05 22.42 -10.48
C LEU A 871 3.73 20.94 -10.26
N ILE A 872 2.89 20.62 -9.26
CA ILE A 872 2.51 19.24 -8.94
C ILE A 872 1.49 18.72 -9.98
N ILE A 873 0.46 19.48 -10.35
CA ILE A 873 -0.50 19.14 -11.43
C ILE A 873 0.26 18.73 -12.71
N LYS A 874 1.28 19.50 -13.11
CA LYS A 874 2.10 19.20 -14.29
C LYS A 874 2.88 17.87 -14.18
N ASN A 875 3.26 17.47 -12.97
CA ASN A 875 4.03 16.25 -12.71
C ASN A 875 3.16 15.03 -12.33
N CYS A 876 1.87 15.23 -12.04
CA CYS A 876 0.92 14.14 -11.71
C CYS A 876 0.89 12.99 -12.73
N PRO A 877 0.92 13.20 -14.07
CA PRO A 877 0.96 12.09 -15.01
C PRO A 877 2.18 11.18 -14.83
N ARG A 878 3.36 11.77 -14.54
CA ARG A 878 4.59 11.03 -14.30
C ARG A 878 4.55 10.24 -12.98
N LEU A 879 4.11 10.90 -11.91
CA LEU A 879 3.98 10.27 -10.59
C LEU A 879 2.87 9.20 -10.57
N SER A 880 1.84 9.34 -11.42
CA SER A 880 0.79 8.33 -11.64
C SER A 880 1.31 7.10 -12.39
N ILE A 881 2.07 7.29 -13.48
CA ILE A 881 2.73 6.19 -14.21
C ILE A 881 3.69 5.44 -13.28
N TYR A 882 4.50 6.15 -12.49
CA TYR A 882 5.38 5.54 -11.49
C TYR A 882 4.60 4.73 -10.43
N ASN A 883 3.52 5.28 -9.88
CA ASN A 883 2.61 4.56 -8.96
C ASN A 883 2.06 3.27 -9.59
N LYS A 884 1.57 3.32 -10.83
CA LYS A 884 1.07 2.14 -11.55
C LYS A 884 2.15 1.06 -11.67
N LEU A 885 3.33 1.44 -12.17
CA LEU A 885 4.43 0.50 -12.41
C LEU A 885 4.96 -0.11 -11.11
N GLN A 886 5.09 0.70 -10.05
CA GLN A 886 5.42 0.23 -8.69
C GLN A 886 4.41 -0.81 -8.20
N ASN A 887 3.12 -0.50 -8.30
CA ASN A 887 2.06 -1.41 -7.85
C ASN A 887 2.04 -2.70 -8.67
N SER A 888 2.15 -2.63 -10.00
CA SER A 888 2.24 -3.80 -10.87
C SER A 888 3.46 -4.67 -10.56
N PHE A 889 4.62 -4.08 -10.29
CA PHE A 889 5.87 -4.79 -9.99
C PHE A 889 5.83 -5.49 -8.62
N LEU A 890 5.30 -4.83 -7.59
CA LEU A 890 5.11 -5.46 -6.29
C LEU A 890 4.01 -6.54 -6.33
N LEU A 891 2.93 -6.33 -7.11
CA LEU A 891 1.86 -7.33 -7.32
C LEU A 891 2.22 -8.49 -8.27
N SER A 892 3.32 -8.39 -9.02
CA SER A 892 3.86 -9.54 -9.78
C SER A 892 4.82 -10.35 -8.91
N THR A 893 5.70 -9.69 -8.17
CA THR A 893 6.76 -10.33 -7.35
C THR A 893 6.26 -10.96 -6.03
N LEU A 894 5.16 -10.47 -5.45
CA LEU A 894 4.61 -11.00 -4.19
C LEU A 894 3.52 -12.08 -4.36
N ARG A 895 3.06 -12.34 -5.58
CA ARG A 895 1.86 -13.15 -5.84
C ARG A 895 2.13 -14.64 -5.55
N PRO A 896 1.30 -15.34 -4.76
CA PRO A 896 1.52 -16.76 -4.43
C PRO A 896 1.46 -17.70 -5.65
N THR A 897 0.88 -17.26 -6.77
CA THR A 897 0.82 -18.00 -8.04
C THR A 897 1.77 -17.47 -9.12
N ALA A 898 2.65 -16.52 -8.79
CA ALA A 898 3.73 -16.14 -9.70
C ALA A 898 4.83 -17.19 -9.68
N TYR A 899 5.18 -17.70 -10.85
CA TYR A 899 6.51 -18.28 -11.07
C TYR A 899 7.40 -17.18 -11.66
N PRO A 900 8.59 -16.90 -11.10
CA PRO A 900 9.21 -17.51 -9.91
C PRO A 900 8.66 -16.99 -8.57
N MET A 901 8.69 -17.85 -7.54
CA MET A 901 8.25 -17.58 -6.15
C MET A 901 9.38 -17.08 -5.25
N GLU A 902 10.63 -17.25 -5.67
CA GLU A 902 11.84 -17.14 -4.87
C GLU A 902 12.00 -15.74 -4.22
N THR A 903 11.56 -14.69 -4.91
CA THR A 903 11.47 -13.31 -4.39
C THR A 903 10.49 -13.19 -3.21
N ARG A 904 9.29 -13.75 -3.34
CA ARG A 904 8.26 -13.76 -2.28
C ARG A 904 8.75 -14.55 -1.05
N LEU A 905 9.36 -15.72 -1.25
CA LEU A 905 9.93 -16.53 -0.18
C LEU A 905 11.04 -15.77 0.57
N THR A 906 11.93 -15.10 -0.17
CA THR A 906 12.98 -14.27 0.43
C THR A 906 12.38 -13.11 1.25
N ILE A 907 11.33 -12.45 0.75
CA ILE A 907 10.65 -11.35 1.48
C ILE A 907 9.97 -11.87 2.76
N LEU A 908 9.27 -13.02 2.70
CA LEU A 908 8.63 -13.61 3.89
C LEU A 908 9.66 -14.01 4.96
N HIS A 909 10.78 -14.64 4.57
CA HIS A 909 11.86 -14.98 5.51
C HIS A 909 12.56 -13.74 6.09
N GLN A 910 12.71 -12.65 5.32
CA GLN A 910 13.24 -11.41 5.87
C GLN A 910 12.25 -10.74 6.84
N LEU A 911 10.94 -10.84 6.62
CA LEU A 911 9.93 -10.43 7.61
C LEU A 911 9.94 -11.32 8.87
N GLU A 912 10.27 -12.60 8.75
CA GLU A 912 10.51 -13.51 9.88
C GLU A 912 11.74 -13.13 10.72
N GLN A 913 12.74 -12.45 10.15
CA GLN A 913 13.88 -11.91 10.90
C GLN A 913 13.57 -10.63 11.71
N LEU A 914 12.34 -10.10 11.64
CA LEU A 914 11.90 -8.99 12.49
C LEU A 914 11.56 -9.46 13.92
N HIS A 915 11.78 -8.58 14.89
CA HIS A 915 11.29 -8.78 16.26
C HIS A 915 9.76 -8.79 16.27
N VAL A 916 9.14 -9.55 17.18
CA VAL A 916 7.67 -9.71 17.23
C VAL A 916 6.97 -8.36 17.38
N ASP A 917 7.48 -7.46 18.24
CA ASP A 917 6.97 -6.08 18.35
C ASP A 917 6.98 -5.31 17.02
N GLN A 918 7.99 -5.52 16.17
CA GLN A 918 8.15 -4.79 14.92
C GLN A 918 7.20 -5.33 13.86
N LEU A 919 7.12 -6.65 13.72
CA LEU A 919 6.19 -7.32 12.81
C LEU A 919 4.73 -7.00 13.19
N THR A 920 4.42 -7.07 14.49
CA THR A 920 3.09 -6.76 15.05
C THR A 920 2.76 -5.28 14.88
N SER A 921 3.69 -4.35 15.18
CA SER A 921 3.48 -2.91 14.98
C SER A 921 3.24 -2.53 13.52
N ILE A 922 3.90 -3.21 12.57
CA ILE A 922 3.61 -3.09 11.13
C ILE A 922 2.19 -3.58 10.85
N PHE A 923 1.85 -4.80 11.26
CA PHE A 923 0.54 -5.43 11.01
C PHE A 923 -0.62 -4.59 11.59
N ASP A 924 -0.55 -4.22 12.86
CA ASP A 924 -1.52 -3.43 13.62
C ASP A 924 -1.72 -2.00 13.08
N SER A 925 -0.74 -1.48 12.34
CA SER A 925 -0.90 -0.19 11.65
C SER A 925 -1.83 -0.29 10.44
N ILE A 926 -1.85 -1.46 9.78
CA ILE A 926 -2.53 -1.78 8.51
C ILE A 926 -3.95 -2.28 8.75
N THR A 927 -4.15 -3.16 9.74
CA THR A 927 -5.45 -3.67 10.24
C THR A 927 -6.23 -2.58 11.01
N SER A 928 -6.20 -1.36 10.48
CA SER A 928 -6.38 -0.07 11.16
C SER A 928 -7.74 0.25 11.77
N GLN A 929 -8.68 -0.68 11.71
CA GLN A 929 -10.03 -0.56 12.26
C GLN A 929 -10.09 -1.06 13.70
N ALA A 930 -11.24 -0.89 14.35
CA ALA A 930 -11.57 -1.62 15.57
C ALA A 930 -12.15 -2.98 15.21
N GLU A 931 -11.36 -4.05 15.35
CA GLU A 931 -11.88 -5.42 15.46
C GLU A 931 -12.57 -5.60 16.83
N ASP A 932 -13.44 -6.59 16.97
CA ASP A 932 -14.17 -6.84 18.22
C ASP A 932 -13.22 -7.12 19.41
N GLU A 933 -12.04 -7.69 19.14
CA GLU A 933 -10.95 -7.87 20.12
C GLU A 933 -10.50 -6.53 20.74
N HIS A 934 -10.44 -5.45 19.95
CA HIS A 934 -10.05 -4.12 20.45
C HIS A 934 -11.11 -3.52 21.38
N VAL A 935 -12.38 -3.90 21.20
CA VAL A 935 -13.50 -3.48 22.05
C VAL A 935 -13.41 -4.19 23.41
N SER A 936 -13.18 -5.51 23.40
CA SER A 936 -12.91 -6.28 24.62
C SER A 936 -11.64 -5.81 25.35
N ALA A 937 -10.56 -5.53 24.62
CA ALA A 937 -9.30 -5.08 25.21
C ALA A 937 -9.41 -3.71 25.92
N LEU A 938 -10.22 -2.78 25.41
CA LEU A 938 -10.52 -1.54 26.14
C LEU A 938 -11.55 -1.72 27.25
N SER A 939 -12.50 -2.66 27.10
CA SER A 939 -13.46 -3.04 28.15
C SER A 939 -12.71 -3.47 29.42
N SER A 940 -11.73 -4.38 29.30
CA SER A 940 -10.93 -4.86 30.44
C SER A 940 -9.93 -3.83 31.00
N SER A 941 -9.45 -2.88 30.19
CA SER A 941 -8.40 -1.93 30.59
C SER A 941 -8.91 -0.62 31.18
N LEU A 942 -10.00 -0.09 30.62
CA LEU A 942 -10.69 1.07 31.17
C LEU A 942 -11.71 0.65 32.26
N GLY A 943 -12.21 -0.59 32.19
CA GLY A 943 -12.97 -1.27 33.24
C GLY A 943 -14.51 -1.20 33.12
N PHE A 944 -15.03 -0.28 32.29
CA PHE A 944 -16.43 0.16 32.39
C PHE A 944 -17.09 0.47 31.03
N ILE A 945 -16.84 -0.34 29.98
CA ILE A 945 -17.45 -0.15 28.64
C ILE A 945 -18.68 -1.05 28.47
N GLY A 946 -19.84 -0.42 28.21
CA GLY A 946 -21.07 -1.12 27.80
C GLY A 946 -21.35 -0.91 26.32
N LEU A 947 -21.41 -1.99 25.54
CA LEU A 947 -21.70 -1.95 24.11
C LEU A 947 -23.18 -2.28 23.83
N CYS A 948 -23.92 -1.32 23.27
CA CYS A 948 -25.27 -1.50 22.74
C CYS A 948 -25.23 -1.80 21.24
N GLN A 949 -25.73 -2.98 20.86
CA GLN A 949 -25.91 -3.37 19.47
C GLN A 949 -27.31 -2.96 18.97
N TYR A 950 -27.37 -2.28 17.82
CA TYR A 950 -28.62 -1.94 17.18
C TYR A 950 -29.34 -3.18 16.61
N LEU A 951 -30.62 -3.38 16.97
CA LEU A 951 -31.40 -4.57 16.63
C LEU A 951 -31.82 -4.66 15.15
N ALA A 952 -31.66 -3.58 14.36
CA ALA A 952 -31.85 -3.60 12.91
C ALA A 952 -30.53 -3.46 12.13
N ASP A 953 -29.39 -3.80 12.76
CA ASP A 953 -28.12 -3.92 12.05
C ASP A 953 -28.15 -5.13 11.11
N THR A 954 -27.63 -4.92 9.91
CA THR A 954 -27.42 -5.92 8.85
C THR A 954 -26.57 -7.13 9.27
N SER A 955 -25.79 -7.02 10.35
CA SER A 955 -25.03 -8.13 10.93
C SER A 955 -25.89 -9.16 11.68
N LEU A 956 -27.13 -8.81 12.06
CA LEU A 956 -28.04 -9.68 12.81
C LEU A 956 -29.09 -10.33 11.89
N SER A 957 -29.34 -11.63 12.08
CA SER A 957 -30.50 -12.28 11.46
C SER A 957 -31.79 -11.71 12.06
N GLN A 958 -32.67 -11.22 11.19
CA GLN A 958 -33.85 -10.44 11.54
C GLN A 958 -35.02 -11.35 11.97
N THR A 959 -34.79 -12.17 13.00
CA THR A 959 -35.74 -13.17 13.52
C THR A 959 -36.11 -12.87 14.99
N PRO A 960 -37.36 -13.13 15.41
CA PRO A 960 -37.78 -12.87 16.80
C PRO A 960 -36.94 -13.64 17.83
N SER A 961 -36.54 -14.87 17.51
CA SER A 961 -35.75 -15.72 18.40
C SER A 961 -34.35 -15.18 18.69
N GLN A 962 -33.68 -14.53 17.71
CA GLN A 962 -32.38 -13.91 17.91
C GLN A 962 -32.46 -12.51 18.52
N LEU A 963 -33.48 -11.72 18.16
CA LEU A 963 -33.63 -10.35 18.67
C LEU A 963 -34.25 -10.28 20.08
N THR A 964 -35.07 -11.27 20.49
CA THR A 964 -35.73 -11.23 21.81
C THR A 964 -34.73 -11.21 22.97
N PRO A 965 -33.70 -12.07 23.04
CA PRO A 965 -32.70 -12.01 24.13
C PRO A 965 -32.03 -10.64 24.22
N LEU A 966 -31.53 -10.11 23.10
CA LEU A 966 -30.93 -8.77 23.04
C LEU A 966 -31.91 -7.65 23.42
N SER A 967 -33.21 -7.79 23.11
CA SER A 967 -34.20 -6.78 23.46
C SER A 967 -34.45 -6.65 24.97
N THR A 968 -34.23 -7.72 25.75
CA THR A 968 -34.40 -7.68 27.22
C THR A 968 -33.34 -6.84 27.92
N THR A 969 -32.21 -6.60 27.25
CA THR A 969 -31.13 -5.69 27.68
C THR A 969 -31.08 -4.41 26.83
N HIS A 970 -32.15 -4.11 26.08
CA HIS A 970 -32.23 -2.96 25.17
C HIS A 970 -31.12 -2.91 24.10
N GLY A 971 -30.50 -4.06 23.80
CA GLY A 971 -29.35 -4.22 22.91
C GLY A 971 -27.99 -4.20 23.59
N PHE A 972 -27.89 -3.90 24.89
CA PHE A 972 -26.62 -3.97 25.63
C PHE A 972 -26.16 -5.43 25.76
N LEU A 973 -24.93 -5.69 25.31
CA LEU A 973 -24.29 -7.00 25.39
C LEU A 973 -23.79 -7.28 26.82
N GLN A 974 -23.95 -8.51 27.29
CA GLN A 974 -23.60 -8.93 28.66
C GLN A 974 -22.37 -9.85 28.76
N LEU A 975 -21.91 -10.37 27.62
CA LEU A 975 -20.64 -11.12 27.52
C LEU A 975 -19.55 -10.14 27.09
N ASP A 976 -18.37 -10.23 27.72
CA ASP A 976 -17.16 -9.41 27.48
C ASP A 976 -17.27 -7.87 27.70
N TYR A 977 -18.48 -7.38 28.03
CA TYR A 977 -18.79 -5.97 28.27
C TYR A 977 -19.41 -5.74 29.64
N SER A 978 -19.29 -4.50 30.15
CA SER A 978 -20.00 -4.07 31.36
C SER A 978 -21.50 -3.96 31.09
N PRO A 979 -22.36 -4.57 31.93
CA PRO A 979 -23.81 -4.32 31.91
C PRO A 979 -24.16 -2.83 32.04
N GLU A 980 -25.31 -2.41 31.52
CA GLU A 980 -25.74 -1.00 31.45
C GLU A 980 -25.72 -0.26 32.81
N ASP A 981 -26.00 -0.98 33.91
CA ASP A 981 -25.95 -0.48 35.29
C ASP A 981 -24.52 -0.23 35.82
N ARG A 982 -23.51 -0.84 35.19
CA ARG A 982 -22.09 -0.79 35.61
C ARG A 982 -21.20 -0.07 34.60
N ALA A 983 -21.65 0.09 33.37
CA ALA A 983 -20.96 0.84 32.34
C ALA A 983 -20.87 2.33 32.72
N HIS A 984 -19.73 2.93 32.39
CA HIS A 984 -19.46 4.36 32.51
C HIS A 984 -19.23 5.00 31.12
N ILE A 985 -18.81 4.18 30.15
CA ILE A 985 -18.66 4.51 28.74
C ILE A 985 -19.68 3.67 27.97
N HIS A 986 -20.71 4.31 27.42
CA HIS A 986 -21.76 3.64 26.65
C HIS A 986 -21.53 3.85 25.15
N ILE A 987 -21.39 2.76 24.41
CA ILE A 987 -21.10 2.74 22.97
C ILE A 987 -22.27 2.14 22.21
N PHE A 988 -22.59 2.66 21.02
CA PHE A 988 -23.67 2.17 20.17
C PHE A 988 -23.13 1.74 18.81
N ARG A 989 -23.32 0.47 18.45
CA ARG A 989 -22.92 -0.10 17.15
C ARG A 989 -24.15 -0.22 16.25
N ALA A 990 -24.10 0.42 15.08
CA ALA A 990 -25.13 0.36 14.06
C ALA A 990 -24.51 0.51 12.66
N PHE A 991 -24.94 -0.32 11.70
CA PHE A 991 -24.58 -0.21 10.28
C PHE A 991 -23.05 -0.19 10.02
N ASN A 992 -22.32 -1.09 10.71
CA ASN A 992 -20.85 -1.12 10.68
C ASN A 992 -20.16 0.19 11.19
N HIS A 993 -20.83 0.95 12.06
CA HIS A 993 -20.30 2.18 12.64
C HIS A 993 -20.50 2.21 14.17
N TYR A 994 -19.64 2.96 14.88
CA TYR A 994 -19.63 3.06 16.35
C TYR A 994 -19.81 4.51 16.79
N ASN A 995 -20.92 4.80 17.47
CA ASN A 995 -21.25 6.10 18.06
C ASN A 995 -21.20 6.06 19.59
N CYS A 996 -21.17 7.23 20.24
CA CYS A 996 -21.20 7.34 21.70
C CYS A 996 -22.62 7.64 22.21
N LEU A 997 -23.01 7.01 23.30
CA LEU A 997 -24.22 7.33 24.05
C LEU A 997 -23.83 8.06 25.34
N LEU A 998 -24.43 9.22 25.59
CA LEU A 998 -24.34 9.90 26.89
C LEU A 998 -25.67 9.78 27.62
N ARG A 999 -25.64 9.24 28.84
CA ARG A 999 -26.84 9.07 29.67
C ARG A 999 -27.53 10.43 29.91
N LYS A 1000 -28.86 10.43 29.93
CA LYS A 1000 -29.67 11.55 30.42
C LYS A 1000 -29.78 11.44 31.92
N ASP A 1001 -29.15 12.37 32.63
CA ASP A 1001 -29.11 12.34 34.09
C ASP A 1001 -30.39 12.97 34.66
N ALA A 1002 -30.98 12.34 35.68
CA ALA A 1002 -32.24 12.80 36.27
C ALA A 1002 -32.08 14.12 37.07
N GLU A 1003 -30.85 14.43 37.47
CA GLU A 1003 -30.45 15.64 38.19
C GLU A 1003 -29.45 16.48 37.36
N ASP A 1004 -29.71 16.65 36.05
CA ASP A 1004 -28.92 17.51 35.16
C ASP A 1004 -29.12 19.00 35.48
N THR A 1005 -28.55 19.44 36.60
CA THR A 1005 -28.61 20.80 37.14
C THR A 1005 -27.86 21.82 36.29
N SER A 1006 -27.09 21.39 35.27
CA SER A 1006 -26.39 22.27 34.31
C SER A 1006 -27.32 23.23 33.55
N ARG A 1007 -28.63 22.97 33.59
CA ARG A 1007 -29.69 23.78 32.97
C ARG A 1007 -30.42 24.73 33.95
N LEU A 1008 -30.17 24.67 35.26
CA LEU A 1008 -30.87 25.51 36.25
C LEU A 1008 -30.22 26.89 36.45
N GLU A 1009 -28.89 27.00 36.33
CA GLU A 1009 -28.14 28.25 36.55
C GLU A 1009 -28.20 29.26 35.36
N ASN A 1010 -28.98 28.98 34.31
CA ASN A 1010 -29.12 29.84 33.12
C ASN A 1010 -30.44 30.65 33.10
N ASN A 1011 -31.03 30.93 34.27
CA ASN A 1011 -32.30 31.66 34.42
C ASN A 1011 -32.22 32.84 35.42
N GLU A 1012 -31.02 33.31 35.78
CA GLU A 1012 -30.78 34.60 36.47
C GLU A 1012 -30.07 35.60 35.54
#